data_AF-A0A953A253-F1
#
_entry.id   AF-A0A953A253-F1
#
_cell.length_a   1.000
_cell.length_b   1.000
_cell.length_c   1.000
_cell.angle_alpha   90.00
_cell.angle_beta   90.00
_cell.angle_gamma   90.00
#
_symmetry.space_group_name_H-M   'P 1'
#
loop_
_entity.id
_entity.type
_entity.pdbx_description
1 polymer ?
#
loop_
_entity_poly.entity_id
_entity_poly.type
_entity_poly.pdbx_seq_one_letter_code
_entity_poly.pdbx_strand_id
1 'polypeptide(L)'
;MLRFDRPCQLVRGAVGYFREHLKVGDYLSQGGETPMSWCGRGAERLGLVGDCRLEDFETLCRGQHPATGERLTLRDKGSRRRVCYFGQVSAPKDVSLLYFVGRDDRIADWWEEAVAETLHEMEALTRTRVRRDGAGDDRVTGEMVAAVVTHETSRALDPQLHTHVCILNVTFDAVEGRWKGVQPSGYYRHQAFLREVCYNRLASRMRAAGYGIESRPGIGFDVTGIPAELRERFSKRRRQIAAMAKRLGVESQDALQAIAADSRAEKRTLSRSQLQANWEAQAGEDLPKLAALISQSDQQANVTIPDTAPAALSSAEAHVFERCSVVDERVLLREALCAGRGTTSLEALRRELSARVSVGSLLHHHEEIASRDALAAEEEFVGWTRHTSRVSPIGSGQEFAGLAPEQAAAVRGILHSDRQVVVLQGDAGTGKTTALRTVLREAEAAGLRVFGCAPSAGATEVLRKELTADAHTLQRLLVDHSLQAEVRGRMLLVDEAGLISVREMRDLCRLARFNGCRLLLVGDVKQHHAVEAGDALRCLQKYADVPTFRLSEIRRQRDPAYRAAVGMLARGDARGAFAAFERLGAVKAMRSAPALFNAAANEYLRTIQSGETCLAISPVWSEIHSFTQCIRHRLQAAGLIGADERRVNSILPLKWTREQRRRVGNYRPGDVLTFHRNCGDFTRQESVRVVGVEGDKLIVQTAENTRQRFDPGRWSSFEVGTEKEIPLAKGDRLLLRANVAAHDLRNGDLVEIEAFERDGIIALRDGRKLPAWFRQFTHGYATTSHAAQGKTVDRGIVLLAEAGLAAANLKQAYVSNSRFRLSQRIFTTDRRAARAALARPDDRKLASELHEPAPPPLSLRERLHHRHLASA
;
A
#
# COMPACT_ATOMS: atom_id res chain seq x y z
N MET A 1 -5.20 -18.72 3.48
CA MET A 1 -5.24 -17.33 3.98
C MET A 1 -4.79 -17.39 5.42
N LEU A 2 -3.74 -16.67 5.80
CA LEU A 2 -3.42 -16.47 7.22
C LEU A 2 -4.03 -15.14 7.66
N ARG A 3 -4.66 -15.14 8.84
CA ARG A 3 -5.26 -13.95 9.43
C ARG A 3 -5.15 -14.01 10.94
N PHE A 4 -4.91 -12.85 11.56
CA PHE A 4 -5.05 -12.65 13.00
C PHE A 4 -6.28 -11.81 13.34
N ASP A 5 -6.98 -12.20 14.39
CA ASP A 5 -8.15 -11.48 14.91
C ASP A 5 -7.72 -10.39 15.90
N ARG A 6 -8.67 -9.55 16.34
CA ARG A 6 -8.42 -8.58 17.42
C ARG A 6 -7.98 -9.31 18.70
N PRO A 7 -7.05 -8.74 19.48
CA PRO A 7 -6.59 -9.39 20.71
C PRO A 7 -7.74 -9.70 21.66
N CYS A 8 -7.78 -10.92 22.19
CA CYS A 8 -8.74 -11.31 23.22
C CYS A 8 -8.40 -10.62 24.55
N GLN A 9 -9.40 -10.06 25.23
CA GLN A 9 -9.22 -9.34 26.50
C GLN A 9 -9.85 -10.06 27.70
N LEU A 10 -10.62 -11.13 27.46
CA LEU A 10 -11.40 -11.82 28.48
C LEU A 10 -11.08 -13.31 28.51
N VAL A 11 -10.74 -13.83 29.69
CA VAL A 11 -10.48 -15.27 29.88
C VAL A 11 -11.68 -16.11 29.43
N ARG A 12 -12.91 -15.71 29.79
CA ARG A 12 -14.13 -16.39 29.32
C ARG A 12 -14.25 -16.45 27.80
N GLY A 13 -13.73 -15.45 27.09
CA GLY A 13 -13.71 -15.42 25.63
C GLY A 13 -12.70 -16.41 25.07
N ALA A 14 -11.51 -16.50 25.67
CA ALA A 14 -10.49 -17.49 25.32
C ALA A 14 -10.95 -18.93 25.60
N VAL A 15 -11.53 -19.19 26.77
CA VAL A 15 -12.10 -20.49 27.13
C VAL A 15 -13.29 -20.86 26.24
N GLY A 16 -14.16 -19.89 25.92
CA GLY A 16 -15.27 -20.09 24.99
C GLY A 16 -14.79 -20.50 23.60
N TYR A 17 -13.76 -19.83 23.08
CA TYR A 17 -13.11 -20.19 21.82
C TYR A 17 -12.51 -21.60 21.88
N PHE A 18 -11.75 -21.90 22.94
CA PHE A 18 -11.16 -23.22 23.15
C PHE A 18 -12.20 -24.33 23.12
N ARG A 19 -13.32 -24.17 23.86
CA ARG A 19 -14.44 -25.11 23.86
C ARG A 19 -15.14 -25.22 22.52
N GLU A 20 -15.32 -24.11 21.79
CA GLU A 20 -15.93 -24.13 20.45
C GLU A 20 -15.10 -24.96 19.45
N HIS A 21 -13.79 -24.93 19.60
CA HIS A 21 -12.85 -25.63 18.72
C HIS A 21 -12.53 -27.06 19.18
N LEU A 22 -12.70 -27.40 20.46
CA LEU A 22 -12.67 -28.79 20.95
C LEU A 22 -13.93 -29.59 20.62
N LYS A 23 -15.11 -28.96 20.65
CA LYS A 23 -16.43 -29.63 20.51
C LYS A 23 -16.72 -30.23 19.13
N VAL A 24 -15.76 -30.22 18.22
CA VAL A 24 -16.00 -30.59 16.82
C VAL A 24 -15.45 -31.99 16.60
N GLY A 25 -16.34 -32.97 16.49
CA GLY A 25 -16.00 -34.23 15.86
C GLY A 25 -15.67 -33.96 14.39
N ASP A 26 -14.39 -33.98 14.06
CA ASP A 26 -13.86 -33.77 12.71
C ASP A 26 -13.60 -35.14 12.02
N TYR A 27 -13.57 -35.18 10.69
CA TYR A 27 -13.39 -36.33 9.78
C TYR A 27 -12.21 -37.24 10.14
N LEU A 28 -11.12 -36.69 10.67
CA LEU A 28 -9.93 -37.42 11.14
C LEU A 28 -10.11 -38.10 12.52
N SER A 29 -11.00 -37.61 13.38
CA SER A 29 -11.11 -38.01 14.79
C SER A 29 -11.95 -39.27 15.06
N GLN A 30 -12.39 -40.00 14.03
CA GLN A 30 -13.32 -41.14 14.15
C GLN A 30 -14.58 -40.84 15.01
N GLY A 31 -15.01 -39.58 15.07
CA GLY A 31 -16.18 -39.15 15.85
C GLY A 31 -15.89 -38.72 17.31
N GLY A 32 -14.61 -38.59 17.70
CA GLY A 32 -14.18 -38.03 18.98
C GLY A 32 -13.88 -36.51 18.94
N GLU A 33 -13.59 -35.91 20.10
CA GLU A 33 -13.09 -34.52 20.16
C GLU A 33 -11.64 -34.48 19.63
N THR A 34 -11.30 -33.60 18.68
CA THR A 34 -9.91 -33.35 18.29
C THR A 34 -9.26 -32.44 19.33
N PRO A 35 -8.30 -32.91 20.15
CA PRO A 35 -7.66 -32.05 21.13
C PRO A 35 -6.84 -30.96 20.44
N MET A 36 -6.78 -29.77 21.04
CA MET A 36 -5.74 -28.82 20.67
C MET A 36 -4.39 -29.37 21.15
N SER A 37 -3.30 -29.06 20.45
CA SER A 37 -1.95 -29.44 20.87
C SER A 37 -1.11 -28.21 21.19
N TRP A 38 -0.22 -28.33 22.18
CA TRP A 38 0.75 -27.30 22.52
C TRP A 38 1.83 -27.16 21.44
N CYS A 39 2.26 -25.93 21.19
CA CYS A 39 3.30 -25.60 20.22
C CYS A 39 4.16 -24.42 20.69
N GLY A 40 5.46 -24.50 20.37
CA GLY A 40 6.47 -23.47 20.60
C GLY A 40 7.39 -23.79 21.77
N ARG A 41 8.64 -23.33 21.68
CA ARG A 41 9.68 -23.48 22.72
C ARG A 41 9.28 -22.87 24.06
N GLY A 42 8.45 -21.83 24.04
CA GLY A 42 7.88 -21.28 25.27
C GLY A 42 6.95 -22.28 25.97
N ALA A 43 6.17 -23.05 25.22
CA ALA A 43 5.31 -24.09 25.79
C ALA A 43 6.16 -25.24 26.35
N GLU A 44 7.18 -25.69 25.60
CA GLU A 44 8.14 -26.70 26.05
C GLU A 44 8.87 -26.27 27.34
N ARG A 45 9.27 -25.00 27.44
CA ARG A 45 9.88 -24.43 28.67
C ARG A 45 8.96 -24.53 29.88
N LEU A 46 7.65 -24.45 29.67
CA LEU A 46 6.65 -24.61 30.73
C LEU A 46 6.31 -26.09 31.02
N GLY A 47 6.97 -27.03 30.34
CA GLY A 47 6.68 -28.47 30.41
C GLY A 47 5.41 -28.88 29.67
N LEU A 48 4.92 -28.06 28.73
CA LEU A 48 3.68 -28.29 27.99
C LEU A 48 3.99 -28.88 26.62
N VAL A 49 3.72 -30.17 26.46
CA VAL A 49 3.95 -30.94 25.21
C VAL A 49 2.73 -31.81 24.93
N GLY A 50 2.40 -32.00 23.66
CA GLY A 50 1.25 -32.83 23.25
C GLY A 50 -0.08 -32.12 23.48
N ASP A 51 -1.07 -32.85 24.00
CA ASP A 51 -2.44 -32.35 24.15
C ASP A 51 -2.56 -31.19 25.15
N CYS A 52 -3.35 -30.21 24.75
CA CYS A 52 -3.66 -29.02 25.53
C CYS A 52 -4.90 -29.29 26.38
N ARG A 53 -4.70 -29.40 27.71
CA ARG A 53 -5.79 -29.53 28.67
C ARG A 53 -6.46 -28.18 28.90
N LEU A 54 -7.78 -28.20 29.11
CA LEU A 54 -8.55 -26.98 29.36
C LEU A 54 -8.06 -26.24 30.61
N GLU A 55 -7.71 -26.96 31.68
CA GLU A 55 -7.24 -26.36 32.93
C GLU A 55 -5.91 -25.61 32.73
N ASP A 56 -4.95 -26.22 32.03
CA ASP A 56 -3.65 -25.61 31.73
C ASP A 56 -3.82 -24.36 30.87
N PHE A 57 -4.66 -24.46 29.84
CA PHE A 57 -4.99 -23.34 28.95
C PHE A 57 -5.65 -22.17 29.69
N GLU A 58 -6.63 -22.47 30.56
CA GLU A 58 -7.30 -21.44 31.37
C GLU A 58 -6.33 -20.78 32.36
N THR A 59 -5.45 -21.57 32.98
CA THR A 59 -4.42 -21.09 33.92
C THR A 59 -3.44 -20.13 33.24
N LEU A 60 -2.98 -20.47 32.04
CA LEU A 60 -2.17 -19.56 31.21
C LEU A 60 -2.93 -18.31 30.77
N CYS A 61 -4.21 -18.42 30.43
CA CYS A 61 -5.06 -17.25 30.14
C CYS A 61 -5.15 -16.30 31.35
N ARG A 62 -5.15 -16.85 32.57
CA ARG A 62 -5.08 -16.09 33.84
C ARG A 62 -3.68 -15.58 34.13
N GLY A 63 -2.66 -15.97 33.36
CA GLY A 63 -1.28 -15.49 33.47
C GLY A 63 -0.52 -16.17 34.59
N GLN A 64 -0.87 -17.42 34.86
CA GLN A 64 -0.28 -18.25 35.89
C GLN A 64 0.44 -19.44 35.26
N HIS A 65 1.47 -19.93 35.92
CA HIS A 65 2.18 -21.13 35.55
C HIS A 65 1.29 -22.36 35.83
N PRO A 66 1.06 -23.26 34.86
CA PRO A 66 0.18 -24.42 35.07
C PRO A 66 0.61 -25.34 36.23
N ALA A 67 1.90 -25.67 36.32
CA ALA A 67 2.41 -26.52 37.40
C ALA A 67 2.54 -25.84 38.78
N THR A 68 3.05 -24.61 38.85
CA THR A 68 3.39 -23.96 40.14
C THR A 68 2.34 -22.95 40.63
N GLY A 69 1.42 -22.52 39.76
CA GLY A 69 0.46 -21.45 40.06
C GLY A 69 1.06 -20.04 40.13
N GLU A 70 2.38 -19.90 39.98
CA GLU A 70 3.08 -18.62 40.05
C GLU A 70 2.64 -17.66 38.93
N ARG A 71 2.68 -16.36 39.21
CA ARG A 71 2.32 -15.35 38.21
C ARG A 71 3.43 -15.20 37.16
N LEU A 72 3.09 -15.43 35.90
CA LEU A 72 3.99 -15.27 34.75
C LEU A 72 4.11 -13.81 34.29
N THR A 73 3.26 -12.88 34.75
CA THR A 73 3.35 -11.47 34.36
C THR A 73 3.27 -10.54 35.57
N LEU A 74 4.19 -9.57 35.64
CA LEU A 74 4.38 -8.68 36.79
C LEU A 74 3.26 -7.66 37.02
N ARG A 75 2.49 -7.30 35.98
CA ARG A 75 1.46 -6.25 36.06
C ARG A 75 0.11 -6.79 35.61
N ASP A 76 -0.84 -6.82 36.53
CA ASP A 76 -2.25 -6.97 36.18
C ASP A 76 -2.78 -5.63 35.66
N LYS A 77 -3.25 -5.64 34.41
CA LYS A 77 -3.87 -4.47 33.76
C LYS A 77 -5.39 -4.49 33.87
N GLY A 78 -5.97 -5.39 34.67
CA GLY A 78 -7.40 -5.58 34.83
C GLY A 78 -8.08 -5.77 33.47
N SER A 79 -9.19 -5.05 33.24
CA SER A 79 -9.98 -5.11 32.00
C SER A 79 -9.23 -4.68 30.72
N ARG A 80 -8.04 -4.08 30.83
CA ARG A 80 -7.19 -3.69 29.68
C ARG A 80 -6.13 -4.74 29.32
N ARG A 81 -6.10 -5.86 30.04
CA ARG A 81 -5.19 -6.96 29.77
C ARG A 81 -5.56 -7.63 28.44
N ARG A 82 -4.53 -8.05 27.69
CA ARG A 82 -4.68 -8.97 26.56
C ARG A 82 -4.37 -10.38 27.07
N VAL A 83 -5.22 -11.33 26.73
CA VAL A 83 -5.16 -12.72 27.19
C VAL A 83 -4.43 -13.58 26.16
N CYS A 84 -4.88 -13.52 24.91
CA CYS A 84 -4.31 -14.27 23.80
C CYS A 84 -4.60 -13.58 22.46
N TYR A 85 -4.00 -14.12 21.40
CA TYR A 85 -4.13 -13.68 20.01
C TYR A 85 -4.55 -14.88 19.17
N PHE A 86 -5.70 -14.77 18.49
CA PHE A 86 -6.18 -15.84 17.61
C PHE A 86 -5.69 -15.61 16.18
N GLY A 87 -5.15 -16.67 15.58
CA GLY A 87 -4.77 -16.76 14.19
C GLY A 87 -5.48 -17.94 13.52
N GLN A 88 -5.70 -17.83 12.21
CA GLN A 88 -6.20 -18.94 11.39
C GLN A 88 -5.45 -18.98 10.06
N VAL A 89 -4.87 -20.13 9.73
CA VAL A 89 -4.28 -20.43 8.41
C VAL A 89 -5.25 -21.34 7.65
N SER A 90 -5.79 -20.89 6.53
CA SER A 90 -6.63 -21.73 5.64
C SER A 90 -5.88 -22.16 4.40
N ALA A 91 -6.02 -23.41 3.97
CA ALA A 91 -5.53 -23.87 2.67
C ALA A 91 -6.30 -23.19 1.51
N PRO A 92 -5.73 -23.13 0.29
CA PRO A 92 -6.49 -22.81 -0.91
C PRO A 92 -7.68 -23.75 -1.08
N LYS A 93 -8.76 -23.26 -1.70
CA LYS A 93 -10.00 -24.04 -1.86
C LYS A 93 -9.75 -25.34 -2.62
N ASP A 94 -8.91 -25.29 -3.64
CA ASP A 94 -8.53 -26.43 -4.48
C ASP A 94 -7.90 -27.56 -3.69
N VAL A 95 -7.01 -27.22 -2.75
CA VAL A 95 -6.39 -28.19 -1.84
C VAL A 95 -7.44 -28.85 -0.96
N SER A 96 -8.40 -28.07 -0.44
CA SER A 96 -9.50 -28.63 0.36
C SER A 96 -10.43 -29.53 -0.47
N LEU A 97 -10.63 -29.22 -1.76
CA LEU A 97 -11.43 -30.04 -2.67
C LEU A 97 -10.72 -31.35 -3.01
N LEU A 98 -9.43 -31.32 -3.34
CA LEU A 98 -8.64 -32.52 -3.62
C LEU A 98 -8.60 -33.44 -2.40
N TYR A 99 -8.40 -32.88 -1.21
CA TYR A 99 -8.33 -33.68 0.00
C TYR A 99 -9.68 -34.29 0.36
N PHE A 100 -10.71 -33.46 0.62
CA PHE A 100 -11.96 -33.96 1.18
C PHE A 100 -12.93 -34.55 0.15
N VAL A 101 -12.96 -34.00 -1.07
CA VAL A 101 -13.89 -34.45 -2.12
C VAL A 101 -13.20 -35.47 -3.02
N GLY A 102 -11.98 -35.18 -3.44
CA GLY A 102 -11.16 -36.07 -4.27
C GLY A 102 -10.54 -37.25 -3.51
N ARG A 103 -10.46 -37.17 -2.18
CA ARG A 103 -9.86 -38.19 -1.29
C ARG A 103 -8.36 -38.41 -1.51
N ASP A 104 -7.62 -37.33 -1.77
CA ASP A 104 -6.16 -37.37 -1.75
C ASP A 104 -5.62 -37.17 -0.33
N ASP A 105 -5.45 -38.27 0.39
CA ASP A 105 -5.01 -38.27 1.79
C ASP A 105 -3.56 -37.76 1.99
N ARG A 106 -2.73 -37.76 0.94
CA ARG A 106 -1.34 -37.26 1.00
C ARG A 106 -1.28 -35.78 1.41
N ILE A 107 -2.35 -35.02 1.14
CA ILE A 107 -2.46 -33.60 1.47
C ILE A 107 -2.43 -33.35 2.98
N ALA A 108 -2.86 -34.30 3.81
CA ALA A 108 -2.84 -34.15 5.27
C ALA A 108 -1.41 -33.91 5.77
N ASP A 109 -0.48 -34.78 5.40
CA ASP A 109 0.94 -34.68 5.78
C ASP A 109 1.57 -33.39 5.24
N TRP A 110 1.28 -33.04 3.98
CA TRP A 110 1.80 -31.81 3.37
C TRP A 110 1.29 -30.54 4.06
N TRP A 111 0.05 -30.57 4.54
CA TRP A 111 -0.53 -29.46 5.28
C TRP A 111 0.09 -29.33 6.67
N GLU A 112 0.26 -30.44 7.38
CA GLU A 112 0.92 -30.44 8.69
C GLU A 112 2.35 -29.90 8.61
N GLU A 113 3.14 -30.34 7.63
CA GLU A 113 4.48 -29.80 7.38
C GLU A 113 4.46 -28.29 7.08
N ALA A 114 3.55 -27.84 6.22
CA ALA A 114 3.43 -26.44 5.85
C ALA A 114 3.02 -25.55 7.03
N VAL A 115 2.15 -26.06 7.90
CA VAL A 115 1.74 -25.38 9.13
C VAL A 115 2.90 -25.35 10.13
N ALA A 116 3.63 -26.46 10.31
CA ALA A 116 4.78 -26.53 11.21
C ALA A 116 5.87 -25.52 10.83
N GLU A 117 6.24 -25.43 9.55
CA GLU A 117 7.20 -24.43 9.05
C GLU A 117 6.69 -23.00 9.31
N THR A 118 5.38 -22.77 9.17
CA THR A 118 4.76 -21.47 9.45
C THR A 118 4.77 -21.11 10.93
N LEU A 119 4.51 -22.08 11.81
CA LEU A 119 4.53 -21.89 13.27
C LEU A 119 5.95 -21.61 13.77
N HIS A 120 6.96 -22.23 13.16
CA HIS A 120 8.37 -21.92 13.43
C HIS A 120 8.69 -20.45 13.12
N GLU A 121 8.25 -19.95 11.96
CA GLU A 121 8.42 -18.54 11.59
C GLU A 121 7.60 -17.59 12.45
N MET A 122 6.40 -17.99 12.90
CA MET A 122 5.64 -17.23 13.90
C MET A 122 6.41 -17.15 15.22
N GLU A 123 6.98 -18.25 15.68
CA GLU A 123 7.76 -18.27 16.90
C GLU A 123 8.97 -17.33 16.83
N ALA A 124 9.73 -17.37 15.72
CA ALA A 124 10.87 -16.48 15.48
C ALA A 124 10.49 -14.98 15.48
N LEU A 125 9.24 -14.64 15.14
CA LEU A 125 8.71 -13.28 15.21
C LEU A 125 8.26 -12.84 16.61
N THR A 126 8.25 -13.74 17.60
CA THR A 126 7.75 -13.44 18.94
C THR A 126 8.67 -12.45 19.65
N ARG A 127 8.07 -11.40 20.21
CA ARG A 127 8.77 -10.29 20.88
C ARG A 127 8.12 -9.95 22.21
N THR A 128 8.87 -9.24 23.03
CA THR A 128 8.35 -8.53 24.19
C THR A 128 8.77 -7.06 24.20
N ARG A 129 8.05 -6.24 24.96
CA ARG A 129 8.40 -4.83 25.15
C ARG A 129 9.40 -4.68 26.30
N VAL A 130 10.49 -3.97 26.04
CA VAL A 130 11.51 -3.57 27.00
C VAL A 130 11.39 -2.07 27.25
N ARG A 131 11.58 -1.63 28.49
CA ARG A 131 11.59 -0.21 28.85
C ARG A 131 12.87 0.10 29.61
N ARG A 132 13.66 1.05 29.11
CA ARG A 132 14.89 1.54 29.75
C ARG A 132 14.98 3.05 29.55
N ASP A 133 15.30 3.80 30.59
CA ASP A 133 15.59 5.25 30.54
C ASP A 133 14.55 6.11 29.79
N GLY A 134 13.27 5.77 29.92
CA GLY A 134 12.17 6.50 29.25
C GLY A 134 11.92 6.13 27.78
N ALA A 135 12.75 5.27 27.19
CA ALA A 135 12.54 4.69 25.86
C ALA A 135 11.88 3.30 25.95
N GLY A 136 11.02 2.99 24.98
CA GLY A 136 10.38 1.68 24.85
C GLY A 136 10.78 1.03 23.54
N ASP A 137 11.49 -0.10 23.61
CA ASP A 137 11.90 -0.90 22.46
C ASP A 137 11.28 -2.30 22.52
N ASP A 138 11.24 -2.99 21.39
CA ASP A 138 10.67 -4.34 21.28
C ASP A 138 11.80 -5.35 21.00
N ARG A 139 12.07 -6.25 21.95
CA ARG A 139 13.12 -7.27 21.87
C ARG A 139 12.56 -8.60 21.39
N VAL A 140 13.28 -9.28 20.48
CA VAL A 140 12.95 -10.64 20.05
C VAL A 140 13.19 -11.62 21.19
N THR A 141 12.18 -12.44 21.49
CA THR A 141 12.25 -13.52 22.48
C THR A 141 12.37 -14.87 21.81
N GLY A 142 11.71 -15.06 20.66
CA GLY A 142 11.74 -16.32 19.93
C GLY A 142 11.12 -17.51 20.68
N GLU A 143 10.40 -17.26 21.78
CA GLU A 143 9.74 -18.29 22.59
C GLU A 143 8.22 -18.05 22.61
N MET A 144 7.49 -18.85 21.83
CA MET A 144 6.04 -18.77 21.70
C MET A 144 5.36 -19.82 22.58
N VAL A 145 4.22 -19.46 23.18
CA VAL A 145 3.29 -20.42 23.81
C VAL A 145 2.00 -20.38 23.01
N ALA A 146 1.70 -21.44 22.27
CA ALA A 146 0.50 -21.51 21.46
C ALA A 146 -0.22 -22.86 21.60
N ALA A 147 -1.54 -22.84 21.45
CA ALA A 147 -2.37 -24.03 21.26
C ALA A 147 -2.89 -24.05 19.82
N VAL A 148 -2.77 -25.18 19.13
CA VAL A 148 -3.12 -25.33 17.71
C VAL A 148 -4.11 -26.46 17.47
N VAL A 149 -5.00 -26.31 16.49
CA VAL A 149 -5.91 -27.37 16.05
C VAL A 149 -6.27 -27.21 14.58
N THR A 150 -6.29 -28.32 13.84
CA THR A 150 -6.68 -28.35 12.43
C THR A 150 -8.13 -28.80 12.30
N HIS A 151 -8.88 -28.08 11.46
CA HIS A 151 -10.28 -28.32 11.14
C HIS A 151 -10.46 -28.42 9.63
N GLU A 152 -11.59 -28.99 9.23
CA GLU A 152 -11.80 -29.50 7.87
C GLU A 152 -13.03 -28.90 7.19
N THR A 153 -13.96 -28.36 7.96
CA THR A 153 -15.21 -27.81 7.45
C THR A 153 -15.33 -26.33 7.77
N SER A 154 -15.87 -25.57 6.82
CA SER A 154 -16.37 -24.24 7.10
C SER A 154 -17.65 -24.31 7.92
N ARG A 155 -18.08 -23.19 8.51
CA ARG A 155 -19.40 -23.12 9.17
C ARG A 155 -20.59 -23.41 8.24
N ALA A 156 -20.41 -23.24 6.93
CA ALA A 156 -21.42 -23.60 5.92
C ALA A 156 -21.34 -25.08 5.51
N LEU A 157 -20.53 -25.87 6.22
CA LEU A 157 -20.25 -27.29 5.96
C LEU A 157 -19.59 -27.55 4.60
N ASP A 158 -19.06 -26.53 3.94
CA ASP A 158 -18.18 -26.70 2.77
C ASP A 158 -16.78 -27.19 3.21
N PRO A 159 -16.09 -28.00 2.39
CA PRO A 159 -14.74 -28.49 2.66
C PRO A 159 -13.77 -27.31 2.71
N GLN A 160 -13.05 -27.20 3.83
CA GLN A 160 -12.14 -26.10 4.12
C GLN A 160 -11.08 -26.57 5.12
N LEU A 161 -9.92 -26.98 4.61
CA LEU A 161 -8.77 -27.31 5.45
C LEU A 161 -8.20 -26.02 6.05
N HIS A 162 -8.09 -25.96 7.37
CA HIS A 162 -7.55 -24.79 8.07
C HIS A 162 -7.09 -25.12 9.49
N THR A 163 -6.05 -24.42 9.96
CA THR A 163 -5.52 -24.56 11.32
C THR A 163 -5.73 -23.27 12.10
N HIS A 164 -6.28 -23.41 13.30
CA HIS A 164 -6.39 -22.34 14.28
C HIS A 164 -5.16 -22.33 15.18
N VAL A 165 -4.71 -21.13 15.53
CA VAL A 165 -3.53 -20.88 16.36
C VAL A 165 -3.91 -19.90 17.44
N CYS A 166 -3.93 -20.33 18.70
CA CYS A 166 -4.18 -19.49 19.86
C CYS A 166 -2.86 -19.18 20.55
N ILE A 167 -2.30 -18.00 20.31
CA ILE A 167 -1.03 -17.56 20.93
C ILE A 167 -1.34 -16.91 22.27
N LEU A 168 -0.83 -17.48 23.35
CA LEU A 168 -0.99 -16.95 24.71
C LEU A 168 -0.15 -15.67 24.86
N ASN A 169 -0.64 -14.70 25.62
CA ASN A 169 0.07 -13.44 25.81
C ASN A 169 1.21 -13.56 26.85
N VAL A 170 2.08 -14.56 26.70
CA VAL A 170 3.25 -14.83 27.52
C VAL A 170 4.42 -15.26 26.63
N THR A 171 5.62 -14.77 26.94
CA THR A 171 6.87 -15.15 26.29
C THR A 171 8.03 -14.92 27.26
N PHE A 172 9.11 -15.69 27.13
CA PHE A 172 10.25 -15.60 28.04
C PHE A 172 11.33 -14.66 27.47
N ASP A 173 11.75 -13.68 28.27
CA ASP A 173 12.84 -12.77 27.93
C ASP A 173 14.14 -13.29 28.55
N ALA A 174 14.92 -14.03 27.77
CA ALA A 174 16.16 -14.66 28.23
C ALA A 174 17.18 -13.66 28.78
N VAL A 175 17.16 -12.40 28.32
CA VAL A 175 18.07 -11.35 28.78
C VAL A 175 17.68 -10.84 30.18
N GLU A 176 16.38 -10.75 30.48
CA GLU A 176 15.89 -10.34 31.80
C GLU A 176 15.56 -11.53 32.72
N GLY A 177 15.73 -12.76 32.24
CA GLY A 177 15.47 -14.00 32.98
C GLY A 177 14.02 -14.15 33.45
N ARG A 178 13.04 -13.63 32.71
CA ARG A 178 11.63 -13.58 33.19
C ARG A 178 10.59 -13.63 32.08
N TRP A 179 9.39 -14.07 32.46
CA TRP A 179 8.20 -14.06 31.62
C TRP A 179 7.61 -12.65 31.47
N LYS A 180 7.20 -12.32 30.24
CA LYS A 180 6.63 -11.01 29.87
C LYS A 180 5.48 -11.19 28.88
N GLY A 181 4.71 -10.12 28.69
CA GLY A 181 3.65 -10.10 27.69
C GLY A 181 4.22 -10.04 26.28
N VAL A 182 3.56 -10.75 25.35
CA VAL A 182 3.89 -10.72 23.93
C VAL A 182 3.55 -9.36 23.35
N GLN A 183 4.46 -8.85 22.51
CA GLN A 183 4.25 -7.71 21.65
C GLN A 183 3.86 -8.21 20.26
N PRO A 184 2.57 -8.15 19.87
CA PRO A 184 2.06 -8.92 18.74
C PRO A 184 2.23 -8.24 17.38
N SER A 185 2.83 -7.03 17.32
CA SER A 185 2.92 -6.23 16.10
C SER A 185 3.58 -6.98 14.94
N GLY A 186 4.55 -7.86 15.24
CA GLY A 186 5.19 -8.72 14.24
C GLY A 186 4.19 -9.62 13.51
N TYR A 187 3.29 -10.29 14.24
CA TYR A 187 2.30 -11.19 13.64
C TYR A 187 1.39 -10.47 12.65
N TYR A 188 0.86 -9.30 13.02
CA TYR A 188 -0.03 -8.53 12.14
C TYR A 188 0.73 -7.92 10.95
N ARG A 189 1.95 -7.41 11.17
CA ARG A 189 2.78 -6.80 10.11
C ARG A 189 3.22 -7.82 9.07
N HIS A 190 3.55 -9.04 9.49
CA HIS A 190 4.15 -10.09 8.63
C HIS A 190 3.18 -11.23 8.29
N GLN A 191 1.87 -11.11 8.55
CA GLN A 191 0.88 -12.14 8.20
C GLN A 191 0.91 -12.57 6.72
N ALA A 192 1.25 -11.65 5.81
CA ALA A 192 1.36 -11.97 4.39
C ALA A 192 2.61 -12.82 4.10
N PHE A 193 3.72 -12.56 4.79
CA PHE A 193 4.94 -13.40 4.69
C PHE A 193 4.66 -14.81 5.22
N LEU A 194 4.13 -14.92 6.44
CA LEU A 194 3.77 -16.19 7.07
C LEU A 194 2.79 -17.02 6.22
N ARG A 195 1.83 -16.36 5.55
CA ARG A 195 0.94 -17.02 4.58
C ARG A 195 1.72 -17.64 3.42
N GLU A 196 2.65 -16.90 2.83
CA GLU A 196 3.41 -17.39 1.68
C GLU A 196 4.42 -18.47 2.07
N VAL A 197 4.91 -18.51 3.31
CA VAL A 197 5.69 -19.64 3.84
C VAL A 197 4.85 -20.93 3.75
N CYS A 198 3.66 -20.93 4.38
CA CYS A 198 2.73 -22.06 4.33
C CYS A 198 2.40 -22.47 2.89
N TYR A 199 1.98 -21.50 2.07
CA TYR A 199 1.53 -21.77 0.72
C TYR A 199 2.64 -22.24 -0.21
N ASN A 200 3.86 -21.75 -0.03
CA ASN A 200 5.00 -22.18 -0.82
C ASN A 200 5.39 -23.62 -0.48
N ARG A 201 5.44 -23.97 0.81
CA ARG A 201 5.72 -25.34 1.26
C ARG A 201 4.70 -26.33 0.72
N LEU A 202 3.41 -26.00 0.83
CA LEU A 202 2.32 -26.80 0.29
C LEU A 202 2.39 -26.93 -1.24
N ALA A 203 2.62 -25.82 -1.96
CA ALA A 203 2.76 -25.85 -3.41
C ALA A 203 3.98 -26.68 -3.85
N SER A 204 5.08 -26.65 -3.09
CA SER A 204 6.26 -27.47 -3.37
C SER A 204 5.94 -28.96 -3.26
N ARG A 205 5.27 -29.39 -2.18
CA ARG A 205 4.84 -30.79 -2.03
C ARG A 205 3.89 -31.22 -3.15
N MET A 206 2.90 -30.40 -3.48
CA MET A 206 1.96 -30.71 -4.55
C MET A 206 2.63 -30.80 -5.93
N ARG A 207 3.58 -29.90 -6.25
CA ARG A 207 4.37 -29.99 -7.50
C ARG A 207 5.21 -31.26 -7.56
N ALA A 208 5.87 -31.63 -6.45
CA ALA A 208 6.65 -32.86 -6.37
C ALA A 208 5.78 -34.11 -6.59
N ALA A 209 4.51 -34.03 -6.16
CA ALA A 209 3.49 -35.05 -6.38
C ALA A 209 2.82 -34.99 -7.77
N GLY A 210 3.27 -34.13 -8.69
CA GLY A 210 2.78 -34.08 -10.08
C GLY A 210 1.63 -33.09 -10.35
N TYR A 211 1.19 -32.29 -9.36
CA TYR A 211 0.14 -31.30 -9.60
C TYR A 211 0.64 -30.07 -10.38
N GLY A 212 -0.14 -29.63 -11.37
CA GLY A 212 0.02 -28.32 -12.00
C GLY A 212 -0.44 -27.20 -11.06
N ILE A 213 0.43 -26.23 -10.79
CA ILE A 213 0.15 -25.11 -9.88
C ILE A 213 0.20 -23.77 -10.62
N GLU A 214 -0.89 -23.02 -10.52
CA GLU A 214 -1.05 -21.66 -11.04
C GLU A 214 -1.03 -20.64 -9.92
N SER A 215 0.04 -19.85 -9.83
CA SER A 215 0.15 -18.76 -8.86
C SER A 215 -0.98 -17.74 -9.02
N ARG A 216 -1.59 -17.34 -7.91
CA ARG A 216 -2.63 -16.31 -7.84
C ARG A 216 -2.18 -15.16 -6.93
N PRO A 217 -1.83 -13.99 -7.49
CA PRO A 217 -1.46 -12.82 -6.69
C PRO A 217 -2.50 -12.50 -5.61
N GLY A 218 -2.05 -12.38 -4.37
CA GLY A 218 -2.89 -12.05 -3.21
C GLY A 218 -3.81 -13.16 -2.67
N ILE A 219 -4.01 -14.25 -3.41
CA ILE A 219 -4.92 -15.36 -3.03
C ILE A 219 -4.16 -16.64 -2.66
N GLY A 220 -2.98 -16.85 -3.28
CA GLY A 220 -2.16 -18.05 -3.12
C GLY A 220 -1.89 -18.70 -4.47
N PHE A 221 -2.52 -19.85 -4.69
CA PHE A 221 -2.48 -20.57 -5.96
C PHE A 221 -3.76 -21.36 -6.19
N ASP A 222 -3.99 -21.70 -7.45
CA ASP A 222 -4.98 -22.67 -7.90
C ASP A 222 -4.25 -23.91 -8.46
N VAL A 223 -4.95 -25.04 -8.51
CA VAL A 223 -4.48 -26.27 -9.14
C VAL A 223 -5.06 -26.35 -10.55
N THR A 224 -4.18 -26.55 -11.53
CA THR A 224 -4.56 -26.71 -12.94
C THR A 224 -5.49 -27.92 -13.10
N GLY A 225 -6.56 -27.76 -13.88
CA GLY A 225 -7.55 -28.82 -14.10
C GLY A 225 -8.78 -28.77 -13.19
N ILE A 226 -8.76 -27.98 -12.11
CA ILE A 226 -9.95 -27.76 -11.27
C ILE A 226 -10.80 -26.60 -11.86
N PRO A 227 -12.11 -26.78 -12.11
CA PRO A 227 -12.98 -25.72 -12.64
C PRO A 227 -13.25 -24.58 -11.66
N ALA A 228 -13.40 -23.34 -12.15
CA ALA A 228 -13.73 -22.18 -11.32
C ALA A 228 -15.14 -22.29 -10.71
N GLU A 229 -16.07 -22.89 -11.45
CA GLU A 229 -17.46 -23.14 -11.08
C GLU A 229 -17.52 -24.07 -9.87
N LEU A 230 -16.68 -25.11 -9.83
CA LEU A 230 -16.57 -26.02 -8.69
C LEU A 230 -16.14 -25.28 -7.42
N ARG A 231 -15.12 -24.43 -7.53
CA ARG A 231 -14.64 -23.59 -6.41
C ARG A 231 -15.76 -22.69 -5.87
N GLU A 232 -16.52 -22.07 -6.76
CA GLU A 232 -17.64 -21.19 -6.39
C GLU A 232 -18.79 -21.96 -5.72
N ARG A 233 -19.13 -23.16 -6.22
CA ARG A 233 -20.12 -24.05 -5.60
C ARG A 233 -19.77 -24.35 -4.14
N PHE A 234 -18.50 -24.64 -3.83
CA PHE A 234 -18.00 -24.94 -2.49
C PHE A 234 -17.47 -23.72 -1.70
N SER A 235 -17.87 -22.51 -2.10
CA SER A 235 -17.51 -21.25 -1.42
C SER A 235 -18.74 -20.53 -0.86
N LYS A 236 -19.74 -21.26 -0.33
CA LYS A 236 -21.04 -20.70 0.15
C LYS A 236 -20.83 -19.64 1.22
N ARG A 237 -19.98 -19.90 2.23
CA ARG A 237 -19.73 -18.93 3.31
C ARG A 237 -19.13 -17.63 2.80
N ARG A 238 -18.17 -17.72 1.87
CA ARG A 238 -17.55 -16.55 1.25
C ARG A 238 -18.58 -15.72 0.48
N ARG A 239 -19.47 -16.37 -0.28
CA ARG A 239 -20.56 -15.72 -1.01
C ARG A 239 -21.55 -15.02 -0.08
N GLN A 240 -21.94 -15.65 1.03
CA GLN A 240 -22.80 -15.03 2.05
C GLN A 240 -22.17 -13.77 2.65
N ILE A 241 -20.90 -13.85 3.05
CA ILE A 241 -20.18 -12.70 3.60
C ILE A 241 -20.06 -11.59 2.55
N ALA A 242 -19.69 -11.91 1.31
CA ALA A 242 -19.58 -10.94 0.23
C ALA A 242 -20.92 -10.26 -0.11
N ALA A 243 -22.03 -11.02 -0.13
CA ALA A 243 -23.36 -10.48 -0.35
C ALA A 243 -23.80 -9.52 0.77
N MET A 244 -23.54 -9.90 2.03
CA MET A 244 -23.83 -9.04 3.18
C MET A 244 -22.94 -7.79 3.20
N ALA A 245 -21.66 -7.94 2.87
CA ALA A 245 -20.71 -6.84 2.75
C ALA A 245 -21.15 -5.81 1.71
N LYS A 246 -21.58 -6.31 0.54
CA LYS A 246 -22.17 -5.49 -0.52
C LYS A 246 -23.43 -4.77 -0.05
N ARG A 247 -24.33 -5.45 0.69
CA ARG A 247 -25.56 -4.84 1.24
C ARG A 247 -25.27 -3.76 2.27
N LEU A 248 -24.27 -3.98 3.13
CA LEU A 248 -23.87 -3.03 4.18
C LEU A 248 -22.93 -1.93 3.66
N GLY A 249 -22.48 -2.02 2.41
CA GLY A 249 -21.53 -1.08 1.81
C GLY A 249 -20.17 -1.08 2.52
N VAL A 250 -19.76 -2.23 3.05
CA VAL A 250 -18.49 -2.39 3.76
C VAL A 250 -17.56 -3.31 2.98
N GLU A 251 -16.29 -2.93 2.93
CA GLU A 251 -15.26 -3.70 2.22
C GLU A 251 -14.03 -3.97 3.11
N SER A 252 -13.99 -3.39 4.32
CA SER A 252 -12.85 -3.55 5.22
C SER A 252 -12.79 -5.00 5.74
N GLN A 253 -11.57 -5.49 5.97
CA GLN A 253 -11.37 -6.82 6.53
C GLN A 253 -12.03 -6.96 7.92
N ASP A 254 -11.96 -5.91 8.74
CA ASP A 254 -12.61 -5.85 10.06
C ASP A 254 -14.14 -5.92 9.95
N ALA A 255 -14.76 -5.24 8.98
CA ALA A 255 -16.20 -5.30 8.76
C ALA A 255 -16.62 -6.66 8.18
N LEU A 256 -15.83 -7.23 7.27
CA LEU A 256 -16.05 -8.61 6.78
C LEU A 256 -15.95 -9.62 7.93
N GLN A 257 -15.05 -9.39 8.89
CA GLN A 257 -14.95 -10.19 10.11
C GLN A 257 -16.15 -10.00 11.04
N ALA A 258 -16.59 -8.77 11.26
CA ALA A 258 -17.77 -8.48 12.05
C ALA A 258 -19.01 -9.15 11.43
N ILE A 259 -19.21 -9.03 10.12
CA ILE A 259 -20.24 -9.78 9.38
C ILE A 259 -20.07 -11.27 9.61
N ALA A 260 -18.86 -11.80 9.48
CA ALA A 260 -18.60 -13.21 9.67
C ALA A 260 -18.87 -13.69 11.11
N ALA A 261 -18.77 -12.80 12.10
CA ALA A 261 -19.03 -13.06 13.50
C ALA A 261 -20.51 -12.89 13.89
N ASP A 262 -21.18 -11.85 13.38
CA ASP A 262 -22.56 -11.52 13.72
C ASP A 262 -23.56 -12.39 12.96
N SER A 263 -23.22 -12.81 11.73
CA SER A 263 -24.03 -13.77 10.95
C SER A 263 -23.75 -15.24 11.31
N ARG A 264 -23.23 -15.51 12.52
CA ARG A 264 -22.97 -16.87 12.99
C ARG A 264 -24.30 -17.56 13.29
N ALA A 265 -24.70 -18.51 12.44
CA ALA A 265 -25.65 -19.53 12.81
C ALA A 265 -24.99 -20.55 13.77
N GLU A 266 -25.79 -21.24 14.59
CA GLU A 266 -25.31 -22.36 15.38
C GLU A 266 -24.68 -23.43 14.48
N LYS A 267 -23.55 -23.98 14.93
CA LYS A 267 -22.79 -24.99 14.16
C LYS A 267 -23.61 -26.29 14.18
N ARG A 268 -24.18 -26.65 13.03
CA ARG A 268 -24.79 -27.97 12.81
C ARG A 268 -23.69 -29.01 12.66
N THR A 269 -23.74 -30.07 13.44
CA THR A 269 -22.81 -31.19 13.34
C THR A 269 -23.45 -32.28 12.49
N LEU A 270 -22.84 -32.58 11.34
CA LEU A 270 -23.19 -33.75 10.53
C LEU A 270 -22.13 -34.83 10.74
N SER A 271 -22.51 -36.09 10.63
CA SER A 271 -21.54 -37.19 10.65
C SER A 271 -20.63 -37.13 9.42
N ARG A 272 -19.45 -37.76 9.53
CA ARG A 272 -18.48 -37.87 8.43
C ARG A 272 -19.09 -38.41 7.14
N SER A 273 -19.86 -39.50 7.23
CA SER A 273 -20.49 -40.14 6.08
C SER A 273 -21.51 -39.22 5.41
N GLN A 274 -22.27 -38.45 6.18
CA GLN A 274 -23.22 -37.46 5.67
C GLN A 274 -22.51 -36.29 4.98
N LEU A 275 -21.41 -35.77 5.55
CA LEU A 275 -20.63 -34.70 4.94
C LEU A 275 -20.03 -35.16 3.60
N GLN A 276 -19.43 -36.35 3.58
CA GLN A 276 -18.87 -36.94 2.36
C GLN A 276 -19.93 -37.11 1.28
N ALA A 277 -21.07 -37.74 1.60
CA ALA A 277 -22.17 -37.95 0.66
C ALA A 277 -22.70 -36.62 0.10
N ASN A 278 -22.82 -35.59 0.95
CA ASN A 278 -23.25 -34.26 0.52
C ASN A 278 -22.24 -33.60 -0.43
N TRP A 279 -20.94 -33.75 -0.16
CA TRP A 279 -19.91 -33.19 -1.03
C TRP A 279 -19.83 -33.92 -2.37
N GLU A 280 -19.94 -35.24 -2.39
CA GLU A 280 -19.97 -36.03 -3.63
C GLU A 280 -21.19 -35.68 -4.49
N ALA A 281 -22.38 -35.64 -3.87
CA ALA A 281 -23.60 -35.22 -4.56
C ALA A 281 -23.49 -33.79 -5.11
N GLN A 282 -22.87 -32.88 -4.35
CA GLN A 282 -22.69 -31.50 -4.80
C GLN A 282 -21.63 -31.37 -5.89
N ALA A 283 -20.57 -32.19 -5.88
CA ALA A 283 -19.54 -32.20 -6.92
C ALA A 283 -20.11 -32.72 -8.25
N GLY A 284 -20.90 -33.79 -8.20
CA GLY A 284 -21.57 -34.38 -9.37
C GLY A 284 -20.57 -34.81 -10.44
N GLU A 285 -20.75 -34.31 -11.66
CA GLU A 285 -19.90 -34.63 -12.83
C GLU A 285 -18.43 -34.20 -12.70
N ASP A 286 -18.09 -33.36 -11.72
CA ASP A 286 -16.69 -32.97 -11.47
C ASP A 286 -15.94 -33.99 -10.58
N LEU A 287 -16.64 -34.92 -9.92
CA LEU A 287 -16.00 -35.92 -9.05
C LEU A 287 -15.03 -36.85 -9.82
N PRO A 288 -15.39 -37.41 -11.00
CA PRO A 288 -14.43 -38.17 -11.81
C PRO A 288 -13.24 -37.34 -12.29
N LYS A 289 -13.41 -36.03 -12.49
CA LYS A 289 -12.30 -35.13 -12.90
C LYS A 289 -11.28 -34.96 -11.78
N LEU A 290 -11.74 -34.81 -10.53
CA LEU A 290 -10.86 -34.79 -9.37
C LEU A 290 -10.10 -36.10 -9.21
N ALA A 291 -10.79 -37.24 -9.34
CA ALA A 291 -10.16 -38.56 -9.27
C ALA A 291 -9.10 -38.75 -10.38
N ALA A 292 -9.43 -38.39 -11.62
CA ALA A 292 -8.50 -38.47 -12.74
C ALA A 292 -7.26 -37.57 -12.52
N LEU A 293 -7.45 -36.37 -11.99
CA LEU A 293 -6.34 -35.46 -11.66
C LEU A 293 -5.43 -36.03 -10.57
N ILE A 294 -5.99 -36.69 -9.55
CA ILE A 294 -5.22 -37.37 -8.51
C ILE A 294 -4.43 -38.54 -9.12
N SER A 295 -5.08 -39.42 -9.88
CA SER A 295 -4.40 -40.54 -10.54
C SER A 295 -3.31 -40.09 -11.51
N GLN A 296 -3.52 -38.99 -12.24
CA GLN A 296 -2.49 -38.41 -13.10
C GLN A 296 -1.30 -37.89 -12.27
N SER A 297 -1.56 -37.26 -11.12
CA SER A 297 -0.51 -36.79 -10.23
C SER A 297 0.36 -37.94 -9.71
N ASP A 298 -0.25 -39.08 -9.32
CA ASP A 298 0.46 -40.28 -8.89
C ASP A 298 1.40 -40.83 -9.97
N GLN A 299 0.95 -40.83 -11.23
CA GLN A 299 1.75 -41.29 -12.36
C GLN A 299 2.94 -40.35 -12.68
N GLN A 300 2.82 -39.07 -12.31
CA GLN A 300 3.82 -38.04 -12.54
C GLN A 300 4.65 -37.73 -11.29
N ALA A 301 4.53 -38.53 -10.22
CA ALA A 301 5.19 -38.28 -8.94
C ALA A 301 6.73 -38.28 -9.07
N ASN A 302 7.39 -37.62 -8.10
CA ASN A 302 8.85 -37.44 -8.02
C ASN A 302 9.44 -36.50 -9.09
N VAL A 303 8.66 -35.49 -9.53
CA VAL A 303 9.21 -34.40 -10.33
C VAL A 303 10.30 -33.68 -9.53
N THR A 304 11.52 -33.67 -10.06
CA THR A 304 12.58 -32.84 -9.49
C THR A 304 12.21 -31.37 -9.67
N ILE A 305 12.01 -30.68 -8.56
CA ILE A 305 11.69 -29.27 -8.56
C ILE A 305 13.00 -28.50 -8.75
N PRO A 306 13.16 -27.71 -9.84
CA PRO A 306 14.35 -26.89 -9.99
C PRO A 306 14.37 -25.83 -8.90
N ASP A 307 15.51 -25.67 -8.21
CA ASP A 307 15.66 -24.56 -7.26
C ASP A 307 15.84 -23.25 -8.02
N THR A 308 14.78 -22.45 -7.98
CA THR A 308 14.71 -21.15 -8.66
C THR A 308 15.06 -19.98 -7.73
N ALA A 309 15.67 -20.23 -6.56
CA ALA A 309 15.97 -19.19 -5.57
C ALA A 309 16.63 -17.93 -6.16
N PRO A 310 17.68 -18.00 -7.00
CA PRO A 310 18.31 -16.80 -7.56
C PRO A 310 17.36 -16.00 -8.47
N ALA A 311 16.59 -16.67 -9.33
CA ALA A 311 15.64 -16.03 -10.23
C ALA A 311 14.45 -15.43 -9.47
N ALA A 312 13.94 -16.16 -8.46
CA ALA A 312 12.85 -15.72 -7.60
C ALA A 312 13.25 -14.49 -6.77
N LEU A 313 14.46 -14.46 -6.21
CA LEU A 313 14.97 -13.31 -5.47
C LEU A 313 15.21 -12.11 -6.39
N SER A 314 15.77 -12.31 -7.59
CA SER A 314 15.91 -11.22 -8.58
C SER A 314 14.56 -10.63 -9.02
N SER A 315 13.53 -11.46 -9.20
CA SER A 315 12.15 -10.99 -9.45
C SER A 315 11.60 -10.20 -8.26
N ALA A 316 11.86 -10.65 -7.03
CA ALA A 316 11.45 -9.94 -5.83
C ALA A 316 12.15 -8.57 -5.70
N GLU A 317 13.46 -8.50 -5.95
CA GLU A 317 14.22 -7.25 -5.95
C GLU A 317 13.68 -6.27 -6.99
N ALA A 318 13.49 -6.71 -8.24
CA ALA A 318 12.97 -5.89 -9.32
C ALA A 318 11.53 -5.39 -9.03
N HIS A 319 10.72 -6.16 -8.30
CA HIS A 319 9.39 -5.73 -7.89
C HIS A 319 9.43 -4.75 -6.70
N VAL A 320 10.17 -5.08 -5.65
CA VAL A 320 10.15 -4.35 -4.37
C VAL A 320 10.95 -3.06 -4.46
N PHE A 321 12.17 -3.11 -5.01
CA PHE A 321 13.05 -1.95 -5.10
C PHE A 321 12.66 -0.96 -6.19
N GLU A 322 11.66 -1.27 -7.03
CA GLU A 322 11.05 -0.26 -7.91
C GLU A 322 10.39 0.87 -7.09
N ARG A 323 9.86 0.56 -5.89
CA ARG A 323 9.03 1.50 -5.10
C ARG A 323 9.58 1.83 -3.72
N CYS A 324 10.54 1.08 -3.21
CA CYS A 324 11.13 1.27 -1.89
C CYS A 324 12.65 1.24 -2.01
N SER A 325 13.38 2.13 -1.32
CA SER A 325 14.85 2.01 -1.25
C SER A 325 15.27 1.00 -0.17
N VAL A 326 14.50 0.91 0.90
CA VAL A 326 14.74 0.03 2.05
C VAL A 326 13.46 -0.70 2.40
N VAL A 327 13.55 -2.00 2.67
CA VAL A 327 12.42 -2.84 3.12
C VAL A 327 12.85 -3.78 4.23
N ASP A 328 11.88 -4.29 4.98
CA ASP A 328 12.10 -5.43 5.86
C ASP A 328 12.40 -6.68 5.01
N GLU A 329 13.40 -7.48 5.41
CA GLU A 329 13.85 -8.67 4.67
C GLU A 329 12.70 -9.64 4.35
N ARG A 330 11.70 -9.74 5.25
CA ARG A 330 10.56 -10.65 5.09
C ARG A 330 9.60 -10.17 4.00
N VAL A 331 9.60 -8.88 3.66
CA VAL A 331 8.87 -8.35 2.50
C VAL A 331 9.52 -8.86 1.22
N LEU A 332 10.86 -8.83 1.14
CA LEU A 332 11.60 -9.33 -0.02
C LEU A 332 11.44 -10.85 -0.15
N LEU A 333 11.62 -11.60 0.94
CA LEU A 333 11.43 -13.05 0.95
C LEU A 333 9.99 -13.46 0.60
N ARG A 334 8.97 -12.73 1.08
CA ARG A 334 7.57 -12.96 0.69
C ARG A 334 7.38 -12.87 -0.82
N GLU A 335 7.91 -11.81 -1.44
CA GLU A 335 7.77 -11.61 -2.88
C GLU A 335 8.56 -12.64 -3.68
N ALA A 336 9.71 -13.10 -3.16
CA ALA A 336 10.46 -14.20 -3.75
C ALA A 336 9.70 -15.53 -3.67
N LEU A 337 9.07 -15.85 -2.54
CA LEU A 337 8.18 -17.02 -2.40
C LEU A 337 6.98 -16.94 -3.36
N CYS A 338 6.42 -15.74 -3.59
CA CYS A 338 5.38 -15.54 -4.58
C CYS A 338 5.88 -15.79 -6.02
N ALA A 339 7.09 -15.33 -6.34
CA ALA A 339 7.70 -15.48 -7.66
C ALA A 339 8.12 -16.93 -7.97
N GLY A 340 8.73 -17.61 -7.00
CA GLY A 340 9.19 -19.00 -7.09
C GLY A 340 8.23 -20.00 -6.46
N ARG A 341 6.91 -19.79 -6.58
CA ARG A 341 5.92 -20.56 -5.81
C ARG A 341 5.99 -22.06 -6.08
N GLY A 342 6.40 -22.79 -5.05
CA GLY A 342 6.60 -24.24 -5.09
C GLY A 342 7.85 -24.67 -5.85
N THR A 343 8.68 -23.73 -6.32
CA THR A 343 9.93 -23.96 -7.06
C THR A 343 11.17 -23.46 -6.32
N THR A 344 11.03 -23.09 -5.05
CA THR A 344 12.15 -22.76 -4.17
C THR A 344 11.70 -22.95 -2.71
N SER A 345 12.64 -23.01 -1.77
CA SER A 345 12.36 -23.06 -0.33
C SER A 345 12.73 -21.75 0.35
N LEU A 346 12.13 -21.48 1.53
CA LEU A 346 12.52 -20.32 2.33
C LEU A 346 13.99 -20.38 2.73
N GLU A 347 14.51 -21.57 3.02
CA GLU A 347 15.91 -21.79 3.34
C GLU A 347 16.85 -21.47 2.16
N ALA A 348 16.51 -21.92 0.95
CA ALA A 348 17.28 -21.60 -0.25
C ALA A 348 17.30 -20.09 -0.52
N LEU A 349 16.15 -19.42 -0.36
CA LEU A 349 16.06 -17.97 -0.47
C LEU A 349 16.89 -17.23 0.59
N ARG A 350 16.92 -17.71 1.85
CA ARG A 350 17.76 -17.14 2.90
C ARG A 350 19.26 -17.30 2.58
N ARG A 351 19.67 -18.46 2.05
CA ARG A 351 21.07 -18.69 1.62
C ARG A 351 21.46 -17.76 0.48
N GLU A 352 20.63 -17.65 -0.55
CA GLU A 352 20.85 -16.76 -1.69
C GLU A 352 20.89 -15.28 -1.24
N LEU A 353 19.99 -14.88 -0.35
CA LEU A 353 19.99 -13.54 0.23
C LEU A 353 21.29 -13.26 0.99
N SER A 354 21.73 -14.19 1.84
CA SER A 354 22.99 -14.08 2.57
C SER A 354 24.19 -13.99 1.63
N ALA A 355 24.19 -14.72 0.51
CA ALA A 355 25.25 -14.66 -0.49
C ALA A 355 25.31 -13.27 -1.14
N ARG A 356 24.16 -12.68 -1.51
CA ARG A 356 24.08 -11.32 -2.07
C ARG A 356 24.54 -10.24 -1.08
N VAL A 357 24.20 -10.39 0.20
CA VAL A 357 24.70 -9.51 1.26
C VAL A 357 26.22 -9.63 1.41
N SER A 358 26.76 -10.85 1.36
CA SER A 358 28.20 -11.11 1.52
C SER A 358 29.03 -10.54 0.38
N VAL A 359 28.54 -10.61 -0.86
CA VAL A 359 29.18 -10.00 -2.04
C VAL A 359 28.89 -8.48 -2.12
N GLY A 360 27.99 -7.97 -1.27
CA GLY A 360 27.66 -6.57 -1.15
C GLY A 360 26.66 -6.06 -2.20
N SER A 361 26.03 -6.92 -3.01
CA SER A 361 24.97 -6.48 -3.94
C SER A 361 23.72 -6.02 -3.21
N LEU A 362 23.48 -6.54 -2.01
CA LEU A 362 22.49 -6.05 -1.04
C LEU A 362 23.18 -5.54 0.23
N LEU A 363 22.59 -4.52 0.82
CA LEU A 363 22.95 -3.99 2.13
C LEU A 363 21.98 -4.58 3.15
N HIS A 364 22.49 -4.97 4.32
CA HIS A 364 21.67 -5.53 5.40
C HIS A 364 22.07 -4.89 6.73
N HIS A 365 21.08 -4.42 7.48
CA HIS A 365 21.27 -3.94 8.84
C HIS A 365 20.03 -4.29 9.69
N HIS A 366 20.23 -5.13 10.71
CA HIS A 366 19.18 -5.77 11.50
C HIS A 366 18.21 -6.62 10.67
N GLU A 367 17.02 -6.10 10.37
CA GLU A 367 15.99 -6.80 9.59
C GLU A 367 15.67 -6.04 8.30
N GLU A 368 16.48 -5.02 7.97
CA GLU A 368 16.25 -4.12 6.84
C GLU A 368 17.29 -4.34 5.75
N ILE A 369 16.81 -4.27 4.50
CA ILE A 369 17.59 -4.53 3.30
C ILE A 369 17.40 -3.39 2.30
N ALA A 370 18.50 -3.01 1.64
CA ALA A 370 18.52 -2.10 0.50
C ALA A 370 19.37 -2.67 -0.64
N SER A 371 19.13 -2.24 -1.88
CA SER A 371 20.04 -2.58 -2.98
C SER A 371 21.26 -1.66 -2.98
N ARG A 372 22.42 -2.19 -3.38
CA ARG A 372 23.63 -1.36 -3.58
C ARG A 372 23.43 -0.32 -4.69
N ASP A 373 22.63 -0.63 -5.70
CA ASP A 373 22.27 0.33 -6.76
C ASP A 373 21.52 1.55 -6.22
N ALA A 374 20.65 1.37 -5.23
CA ALA A 374 19.93 2.48 -4.60
C ALA A 374 20.90 3.39 -3.82
N LEU A 375 21.84 2.79 -3.06
CA LEU A 375 22.89 3.55 -2.36
C LEU A 375 23.78 4.28 -3.36
N ALA A 376 24.29 3.60 -4.38
CA ALA A 376 25.16 4.19 -5.39
C ALA A 376 24.47 5.35 -6.12
N ALA A 377 23.18 5.24 -6.41
CA ALA A 377 22.41 6.32 -7.00
C ALA A 377 22.29 7.54 -6.05
N GLU A 378 22.05 7.31 -4.76
CA GLU A 378 22.04 8.37 -3.74
C GLU A 378 23.42 9.03 -3.59
N GLU A 379 24.48 8.24 -3.44
CA GLU A 379 25.86 8.70 -3.30
C GLU A 379 26.33 9.51 -4.52
N GLU A 380 25.91 9.14 -5.72
CA GLU A 380 26.34 9.84 -6.93
C GLU A 380 25.83 11.29 -6.99
N PHE A 381 24.53 11.51 -6.79
CA PHE A 381 24.01 12.87 -6.83
C PHE A 381 24.40 13.68 -5.58
N VAL A 382 24.54 13.03 -4.41
CA VAL A 382 25.05 13.67 -3.19
C VAL A 382 26.49 14.09 -3.38
N GLY A 383 27.33 13.17 -3.87
CA GLY A 383 28.75 13.37 -4.13
C GLY A 383 28.98 14.48 -5.15
N TRP A 384 28.26 14.44 -6.28
CA TRP A 384 28.33 15.55 -7.26
C TRP A 384 27.96 16.88 -6.61
N THR A 385 26.83 16.95 -5.89
CA THR A 385 26.33 18.20 -5.31
C THR A 385 27.31 18.80 -4.30
N ARG A 386 27.93 17.97 -3.45
CA ARG A 386 28.98 18.40 -2.48
C ARG A 386 30.20 19.02 -3.18
N HIS A 387 30.58 18.49 -4.33
CA HIS A 387 31.81 18.85 -5.06
C HIS A 387 31.54 19.70 -6.31
N THR A 388 30.35 20.29 -6.44
CA THR A 388 30.05 21.20 -7.56
C THR A 388 30.95 22.42 -7.54
N SER A 389 31.37 22.86 -8.74
CA SER A 389 32.09 24.12 -8.88
C SER A 389 31.22 25.28 -8.38
N ARG A 390 31.89 26.29 -7.80
CA ARG A 390 31.22 27.56 -7.53
C ARG A 390 30.81 28.21 -8.84
N VAL A 391 29.63 28.81 -8.87
CA VAL A 391 29.09 29.58 -9.98
C VAL A 391 29.01 31.05 -9.56
N SER A 392 29.06 31.96 -10.52
CA SER A 392 28.81 33.37 -10.24
C SER A 392 27.40 33.56 -9.65
N PRO A 393 27.26 34.40 -8.61
CA PRO A 393 25.95 34.86 -8.17
C PRO A 393 25.15 35.45 -9.34
N ILE A 394 23.83 35.32 -9.29
CA ILE A 394 22.92 35.82 -10.34
C ILE A 394 22.84 37.34 -10.27
N GLY A 395 22.81 37.89 -9.05
CA GLY A 395 22.75 39.33 -8.82
C GLY A 395 22.82 39.69 -7.35
N SER A 396 23.06 40.97 -7.06
CA SER A 396 23.33 41.53 -5.72
C SER A 396 22.08 41.96 -4.93
N GLY A 397 20.87 41.62 -5.40
CA GLY A 397 19.58 41.74 -4.69
C GLY A 397 19.24 43.11 -4.09
N GLN A 398 18.46 43.92 -4.81
CA GLN A 398 17.80 45.13 -4.29
C GLN A 398 16.60 44.79 -3.37
N GLU A 399 15.96 45.81 -2.78
CA GLU A 399 14.65 45.62 -2.13
C GLU A 399 13.59 45.15 -3.14
N PHE A 400 12.99 43.99 -2.87
CA PHE A 400 11.96 43.42 -3.72
C PHE A 400 10.57 43.88 -3.28
N ALA A 401 9.98 44.83 -4.01
CA ALA A 401 8.61 45.27 -3.77
C ALA A 401 7.61 44.10 -3.87
N GLY A 402 6.66 44.03 -2.93
CA GLY A 402 5.56 43.04 -2.94
C GLY A 402 5.91 41.66 -2.39
N LEU A 403 7.13 41.42 -1.89
CA LEU A 403 7.50 40.19 -1.20
C LEU A 403 7.41 40.35 0.32
N ALA A 404 6.95 39.29 1.00
CA ALA A 404 7.06 39.21 2.45
C ALA A 404 8.54 39.11 2.90
N PRO A 405 8.89 39.46 4.15
CA PRO A 405 10.27 39.40 4.63
C PRO A 405 10.95 38.03 4.44
N GLU A 406 10.25 36.92 4.77
CA GLU A 406 10.77 35.55 4.58
C GLU A 406 10.99 35.23 3.08
N GLN A 407 10.07 35.66 2.22
CA GLN A 407 10.17 35.47 0.77
C GLN A 407 11.34 36.29 0.19
N ALA A 408 11.46 37.56 0.57
CA ALA A 408 12.54 38.43 0.13
C ALA A 408 13.91 37.92 0.58
N ALA A 409 14.01 37.38 1.80
CA ALA A 409 15.24 36.75 2.29
C ALA A 409 15.59 35.48 1.48
N ALA A 410 14.60 34.63 1.18
CA ALA A 410 14.82 33.45 0.34
C ALA A 410 15.26 33.82 -1.09
N VAL A 411 14.61 34.81 -1.71
CA VAL A 411 14.99 35.31 -3.04
C VAL A 411 16.42 35.87 -3.03
N ARG A 412 16.76 36.74 -2.05
CA ARG A 412 18.14 37.23 -1.90
C ARG A 412 19.12 36.08 -1.78
N GLY A 413 18.85 35.11 -0.91
CA GLY A 413 19.71 33.95 -0.72
C GLY A 413 19.95 33.15 -2.00
N ILE A 414 18.89 32.91 -2.80
CA ILE A 414 19.00 32.19 -4.07
C ILE A 414 19.89 32.96 -5.06
N LEU A 415 19.69 34.27 -5.18
CA LEU A 415 20.41 35.12 -6.14
C LEU A 415 21.89 35.30 -5.75
N HIS A 416 22.19 35.38 -4.45
CA HIS A 416 23.55 35.51 -3.92
C HIS A 416 24.32 34.19 -3.85
N SER A 417 23.62 33.05 -3.90
CA SER A 417 24.26 31.75 -3.80
C SER A 417 25.29 31.56 -4.92
N ASP A 418 26.48 31.10 -4.52
CA ASP A 418 27.57 30.70 -5.41
C ASP A 418 27.53 29.20 -5.71
N ARG A 419 26.49 28.47 -5.26
CA ARG A 419 26.35 27.04 -5.50
C ARG A 419 25.59 26.74 -6.78
N GLN A 420 26.06 25.73 -7.51
CA GLN A 420 25.40 25.25 -8.73
C GLN A 420 24.03 24.63 -8.44
N VAL A 421 23.85 24.03 -7.27
CA VAL A 421 22.57 23.46 -6.82
C VAL A 421 22.07 24.23 -5.61
N VAL A 422 20.82 24.68 -5.67
CA VAL A 422 20.12 25.37 -4.57
C VAL A 422 18.72 24.81 -4.40
N VAL A 423 18.20 24.82 -3.17
CA VAL A 423 16.86 24.33 -2.85
C VAL A 423 16.00 25.48 -2.31
N LEU A 424 14.80 25.65 -2.85
CA LEU A 424 13.73 26.42 -2.23
C LEU A 424 12.72 25.44 -1.61
N GLN A 425 12.81 25.28 -0.29
CA GLN A 425 11.83 24.47 0.45
C GLN A 425 10.70 25.37 0.94
N GLY A 426 9.46 25.07 0.56
CA GLY A 426 8.32 25.86 1.04
C GLY A 426 7.16 24.98 1.49
N ASP A 427 6.66 25.26 2.69
CA ASP A 427 5.45 24.62 3.21
C ASP A 427 4.26 24.89 2.26
N ALA A 428 3.22 24.07 2.36
CA ALA A 428 2.02 24.19 1.56
C ALA A 428 1.33 25.56 1.78
N GLY A 429 1.29 26.40 0.73
CA GLY A 429 0.59 27.68 0.76
C GLY A 429 1.42 28.88 1.24
N THR A 430 2.75 28.81 1.20
CA THR A 430 3.67 29.90 1.59
C THR A 430 3.97 30.92 0.48
N GLY A 431 3.39 30.74 -0.71
CA GLY A 431 3.58 31.66 -1.83
C GLY A 431 4.89 31.44 -2.61
N LYS A 432 5.33 30.18 -2.76
CA LYS A 432 6.51 29.81 -3.57
C LYS A 432 6.51 30.44 -4.96
N THR A 433 5.38 30.41 -5.67
CA THR A 433 5.23 31.02 -7.00
C THR A 433 5.61 32.50 -6.99
N THR A 434 5.19 33.26 -5.97
CA THR A 434 5.50 34.70 -5.87
C THR A 434 7.00 34.94 -5.74
N ALA A 435 7.69 34.16 -4.89
CA ALA A 435 9.16 34.26 -4.76
C ALA A 435 9.88 33.83 -6.05
N LEU A 436 9.42 32.77 -6.71
CA LEU A 436 10.02 32.26 -7.94
C LEU A 436 9.89 33.23 -9.11
N ARG A 437 8.76 33.95 -9.25
CA ARG A 437 8.63 35.00 -10.27
C ARG A 437 9.73 36.05 -10.16
N THR A 438 10.05 36.47 -8.93
CA THR A 438 11.15 37.40 -8.70
C THR A 438 12.50 36.78 -9.06
N VAL A 439 12.79 35.54 -8.61
CA VAL A 439 14.05 34.85 -8.98
C VAL A 439 14.23 34.75 -10.49
N LEU A 440 13.17 34.37 -11.22
CA LEU A 440 13.21 34.20 -12.67
C LEU A 440 13.46 35.53 -13.39
N ARG A 441 12.76 36.60 -12.98
CA ARG A 441 12.96 37.94 -13.52
C ARG A 441 14.39 38.43 -13.35
N GLU A 442 14.96 38.25 -12.15
CA GLU A 442 16.35 38.67 -11.89
C GLU A 442 17.36 37.78 -12.64
N ALA A 443 17.07 36.47 -12.80
CA ALA A 443 17.91 35.58 -13.60
C ALA A 443 17.92 35.97 -15.08
N GLU A 444 16.76 36.28 -15.66
CA GLU A 444 16.65 36.76 -17.04
C GLU A 444 17.35 38.11 -17.23
N ALA A 445 17.22 39.03 -16.27
CA ALA A 445 17.93 40.32 -16.29
C ALA A 445 19.45 40.15 -16.23
N ALA A 446 19.93 39.10 -15.56
CA ALA A 446 21.35 38.71 -15.54
C ALA A 446 21.79 37.87 -16.76
N GLY A 447 20.92 37.68 -17.76
CA GLY A 447 21.21 36.89 -18.97
C GLY A 447 21.15 35.38 -18.78
N LEU A 448 20.73 34.88 -17.62
CA LEU A 448 20.60 33.46 -17.33
C LEU A 448 19.21 32.96 -17.72
N ARG A 449 19.11 32.33 -18.90
CA ARG A 449 17.86 31.73 -19.37
C ARG A 449 17.40 30.61 -18.45
N VAL A 450 16.09 30.54 -18.21
CA VAL A 450 15.46 29.55 -17.33
C VAL A 450 14.68 28.53 -18.16
N PHE A 451 14.89 27.25 -17.87
CA PHE A 451 14.09 26.14 -18.38
C PHE A 451 13.37 25.46 -17.20
N GLY A 452 12.05 25.35 -17.29
CA GLY A 452 11.22 24.76 -16.26
C GLY A 452 10.98 23.26 -16.47
N CYS A 453 10.98 22.48 -15.39
CA CYS A 453 10.40 21.14 -15.44
C CYS A 453 9.69 20.72 -14.15
N ALA A 454 8.78 19.76 -14.27
CA ALA A 454 8.08 19.17 -13.13
C ALA A 454 7.77 17.67 -13.35
N PRO A 455 7.56 16.86 -12.29
CA PRO A 455 7.35 15.41 -12.41
C PRO A 455 6.02 14.99 -13.05
N SER A 456 5.05 15.89 -13.18
CA SER A 456 3.72 15.59 -13.74
C SER A 456 3.30 16.60 -14.79
N ALA A 457 2.47 16.16 -15.74
CA ALA A 457 1.92 17.03 -16.79
C ALA A 457 1.09 18.18 -16.19
N GLY A 458 0.30 17.91 -15.15
CA GLY A 458 -0.48 18.94 -14.43
C GLY A 458 0.41 20.00 -13.77
N ALA A 459 1.46 19.59 -13.05
CA ALA A 459 2.41 20.54 -12.45
C ALA A 459 3.19 21.32 -13.51
N THR A 460 3.58 20.67 -14.61
CA THR A 460 4.25 21.32 -15.75
C THR A 460 3.38 22.41 -16.37
N GLU A 461 2.07 22.19 -16.47
CA GLU A 461 1.16 23.20 -16.98
C GLU A 461 1.00 24.38 -16.03
N VAL A 462 0.93 24.13 -14.71
CA VAL A 462 0.91 25.20 -13.71
C VAL A 462 2.19 26.02 -13.81
N LEU A 463 3.35 25.35 -13.90
CA LEU A 463 4.65 25.97 -14.13
C LEU A 463 4.65 26.81 -15.41
N ARG A 464 4.06 26.29 -16.50
CA ARG A 464 3.94 26.99 -17.78
C ARG A 464 3.13 28.28 -17.70
N LYS A 465 1.99 28.21 -17.02
CA LYS A 465 1.06 29.34 -16.88
C LYS A 465 1.55 30.39 -15.89
N GLU A 466 2.20 29.97 -14.81
CA GLU A 466 2.50 30.85 -13.68
C GLU A 466 3.93 31.42 -13.70
N LEU A 467 4.89 30.75 -14.36
CA LEU A 467 6.32 31.04 -14.23
C LEU A 467 7.08 31.13 -15.56
N THR A 468 7.05 30.11 -16.43
CA THR A 468 7.81 30.14 -17.70
C THR A 468 7.15 29.31 -18.80
N ALA A 469 7.00 29.89 -20.01
CA ALA A 469 6.46 29.17 -21.16
C ALA A 469 7.34 27.97 -21.58
N ASP A 470 8.65 28.06 -21.33
CA ASP A 470 9.65 27.02 -21.62
C ASP A 470 9.68 25.97 -20.49
N ALA A 471 8.60 25.21 -20.38
CA ALA A 471 8.41 24.18 -19.35
C ALA A 471 7.98 22.83 -19.92
N HIS A 472 8.67 21.75 -19.51
CA HIS A 472 8.37 20.37 -19.92
C HIS A 472 8.34 19.41 -18.73
N THR A 473 7.76 18.21 -18.91
CA THR A 473 7.84 17.19 -17.85
C THR A 473 9.28 16.71 -17.69
N LEU A 474 9.70 16.41 -16.46
CA LEU A 474 11.04 15.90 -16.18
C LEU A 474 11.34 14.63 -17.00
N GLN A 475 10.38 13.72 -17.10
CA GLN A 475 10.55 12.48 -17.86
C GLN A 475 10.76 12.72 -19.36
N ARG A 476 10.19 13.80 -19.92
CA ARG A 476 10.46 14.17 -21.32
C ARG A 476 11.87 14.72 -21.46
N LEU A 477 12.28 15.64 -20.58
CA LEU A 477 13.63 16.19 -20.55
C LEU A 477 14.71 15.10 -20.44
N LEU A 478 14.50 14.08 -19.60
CA LEU A 478 15.47 12.99 -19.40
C LEU A 478 15.61 12.03 -20.60
N VAL A 479 14.70 12.08 -21.58
CA VAL A 479 14.70 11.16 -22.73
C VAL A 479 14.90 11.87 -24.08
N ASP A 480 14.50 13.14 -24.18
CA ASP A 480 14.54 13.91 -25.42
C ASP A 480 15.88 14.63 -25.59
N HIS A 481 16.76 14.11 -26.44
CA HIS A 481 18.10 14.66 -26.67
C HIS A 481 18.11 16.11 -27.22
N SER A 482 17.04 16.51 -27.93
CA SER A 482 16.94 17.89 -28.43
C SER A 482 16.75 18.88 -27.28
N LEU A 483 15.80 18.59 -26.37
CA LEU A 483 15.60 19.35 -25.14
C LEU A 483 16.84 19.33 -24.25
N GLN A 484 17.55 18.20 -24.17
CA GLN A 484 18.80 18.11 -23.41
C GLN A 484 19.88 19.04 -23.96
N ALA A 485 19.98 19.21 -25.28
CA ALA A 485 20.93 20.15 -25.88
C ALA A 485 20.50 21.60 -25.63
N GLU A 486 19.19 21.89 -25.65
CA GLU A 486 18.66 23.23 -25.45
C GLU A 486 18.95 23.80 -24.07
N VAL A 487 19.00 22.96 -23.02
CA VAL A 487 19.22 23.40 -21.63
C VAL A 487 20.68 23.74 -21.30
N ARG A 488 21.61 23.59 -22.25
CA ARG A 488 23.03 23.86 -22.01
C ARG A 488 23.29 25.27 -21.48
N GLY A 489 24.02 25.35 -20.35
CA GLY A 489 24.36 26.59 -19.66
C GLY A 489 23.18 27.34 -19.03
N ARG A 490 21.97 26.78 -19.03
CA ARG A 490 20.76 27.42 -18.49
C ARG A 490 20.57 27.13 -17.00
N MET A 491 19.67 27.89 -16.37
CA MET A 491 19.08 27.48 -15.10
C MET A 491 17.96 26.47 -15.33
N LEU A 492 18.04 25.31 -14.69
CA LEU A 492 16.96 24.35 -14.57
C LEU A 492 16.15 24.64 -13.31
N LEU A 493 14.92 25.11 -13.48
CA LEU A 493 13.93 25.24 -12.41
C LEU A 493 13.12 23.95 -12.33
N VAL A 494 13.19 23.25 -11.21
CA VAL A 494 12.47 21.98 -11.02
C VAL A 494 11.44 22.14 -9.92
N ASP A 495 10.16 22.25 -10.29
CA ASP A 495 9.06 22.37 -9.34
C ASP A 495 8.52 21.01 -8.89
N GLU A 496 7.93 20.96 -7.70
CA GLU A 496 7.48 19.73 -7.03
C GLU A 496 8.59 18.65 -6.92
N ALA A 497 9.83 19.07 -6.67
CA ALA A 497 11.01 18.21 -6.57
C ALA A 497 10.92 17.13 -5.47
N GLY A 498 9.99 17.25 -4.51
CA GLY A 498 9.68 16.20 -3.54
C GLY A 498 9.04 14.95 -4.15
N LEU A 499 8.52 15.05 -5.39
CA LEU A 499 7.93 13.93 -6.14
C LEU A 499 8.92 13.25 -7.10
N ILE A 500 10.21 13.63 -7.08
CA ILE A 500 11.26 13.06 -7.93
C ILE A 500 11.86 11.82 -7.25
N SER A 501 12.01 10.72 -8.01
CA SER A 501 12.63 9.49 -7.50
C SER A 501 14.16 9.63 -7.38
N VAL A 502 14.80 8.72 -6.62
CA VAL A 502 16.28 8.70 -6.51
C VAL A 502 16.93 8.54 -7.88
N ARG A 503 16.35 7.71 -8.75
CA ARG A 503 16.81 7.49 -10.12
C ARG A 503 16.68 8.76 -10.97
N GLU A 504 15.49 9.37 -10.98
CA GLU A 504 15.24 10.60 -11.76
C GLU A 504 16.14 11.75 -11.30
N MET A 505 16.38 11.89 -9.98
CA MET A 505 17.29 12.91 -9.44
C MET A 505 18.74 12.68 -9.89
N ARG A 506 19.22 11.44 -9.85
CA ARG A 506 20.55 11.08 -10.37
C ARG A 506 20.69 11.46 -11.83
N ASP A 507 19.71 11.06 -12.67
CA ASP A 507 19.74 11.30 -14.10
C ASP A 507 19.63 12.82 -14.41
N LEU A 508 18.85 13.58 -13.63
CA LEU A 508 18.79 15.05 -13.68
C LEU A 508 20.13 15.70 -13.29
N CYS A 509 20.77 15.23 -12.23
CA CYS A 509 22.07 15.74 -11.78
C CYS A 509 23.17 15.46 -12.82
N ARG A 510 23.17 14.27 -13.45
CA ARG A 510 24.05 13.94 -14.58
C ARG A 510 23.84 14.89 -15.75
N LEU A 511 22.58 15.13 -16.12
CA LEU A 511 22.23 16.07 -17.20
C LEU A 511 22.72 17.48 -16.88
N ALA A 512 22.44 17.98 -15.67
CA ALA A 512 22.85 19.30 -15.23
C ALA A 512 24.38 19.45 -15.21
N ARG A 513 25.11 18.42 -14.74
CA ARG A 513 26.57 18.36 -14.78
C ARG A 513 27.11 18.44 -16.21
N PHE A 514 26.61 17.58 -17.09
CA PHE A 514 27.09 17.49 -18.48
C PHE A 514 26.86 18.79 -19.26
N ASN A 515 25.72 19.42 -19.03
CA ASN A 515 25.32 20.64 -19.72
C ASN A 515 25.74 21.94 -19.03
N GLY A 516 26.43 21.87 -17.88
CA GLY A 516 26.83 23.05 -17.12
C GLY A 516 25.64 23.88 -16.61
N CYS A 517 24.52 23.23 -16.29
CA CYS A 517 23.31 23.93 -15.84
C CYS A 517 23.43 24.33 -14.37
N ARG A 518 22.77 25.42 -13.99
CA ARG A 518 22.47 25.75 -12.59
C ARG A 518 21.14 25.11 -12.21
N LEU A 519 21.04 24.45 -11.06
CA LEU A 519 19.86 23.70 -10.65
C LEU A 519 19.16 24.37 -9.46
N LEU A 520 17.90 24.77 -9.65
CA LEU A 520 17.02 25.27 -8.59
C LEU A 520 15.91 24.25 -8.35
N LEU A 521 16.02 23.51 -7.25
CA LEU A 521 15.03 22.53 -6.83
C LEU A 521 14.00 23.18 -5.92
N VAL A 522 12.72 23.06 -6.25
CA VAL A 522 11.62 23.63 -5.47
C VAL A 522 10.72 22.50 -4.98
N GLY A 523 10.46 22.44 -3.69
CA GLY A 523 9.62 21.37 -3.16
C GLY A 523 9.33 21.44 -1.68
N ASP A 524 8.72 20.38 -1.18
CA ASP A 524 8.36 20.23 0.23
C ASP A 524 8.51 18.75 0.65
N VAL A 525 9.57 18.44 1.38
CA VAL A 525 9.84 17.07 1.88
C VAL A 525 8.77 16.56 2.85
N LYS A 526 7.92 17.45 3.37
CA LYS A 526 6.80 17.11 4.27
C LYS A 526 5.56 16.62 3.51
N GLN A 527 5.52 16.79 2.19
CA GLN A 527 4.45 16.28 1.32
C GLN A 527 4.79 14.86 0.82
N HIS A 528 3.95 14.32 -0.06
CA HIS A 528 4.17 13.00 -0.62
C HIS A 528 5.50 12.91 -1.38
N HIS A 529 6.07 11.72 -1.36
CA HIS A 529 7.22 11.31 -2.17
C HIS A 529 6.80 10.72 -3.52
N ALA A 530 7.77 10.50 -4.40
CA ALA A 530 7.62 9.76 -5.66
C ALA A 530 6.95 8.39 -5.48
N VAL A 531 6.32 7.88 -6.54
CA VAL A 531 5.82 6.48 -6.55
C VAL A 531 7.00 5.51 -6.60
N GLU A 532 7.97 5.78 -7.47
CA GLU A 532 9.26 5.08 -7.54
C GLU A 532 10.08 5.30 -6.27
N ALA A 533 11.07 4.44 -6.03
CA ALA A 533 11.86 4.38 -4.80
C ALA A 533 12.60 5.69 -4.44
N GLY A 534 12.73 5.89 -3.12
CA GLY A 534 13.54 6.94 -2.50
C GLY A 534 12.80 8.23 -2.14
N ASP A 535 13.55 9.16 -1.56
CA ASP A 535 13.14 10.53 -1.19
C ASP A 535 14.31 11.48 -1.52
N ALA A 536 14.50 11.75 -2.81
CA ALA A 536 15.74 12.31 -3.33
C ALA A 536 16.02 13.74 -2.83
N LEU A 537 14.99 14.58 -2.73
CA LEU A 537 15.12 15.94 -2.20
C LEU A 537 15.55 15.92 -0.72
N ARG A 538 14.96 15.02 0.08
CA ARG A 538 15.35 14.83 1.48
C ARG A 538 16.78 14.30 1.59
N CYS A 539 17.19 13.39 0.69
CA CYS A 539 18.55 12.89 0.62
C CYS A 539 19.56 14.02 0.38
N LEU A 540 19.32 14.88 -0.62
CA LEU A 540 20.16 16.06 -0.88
C LEU A 540 20.25 16.99 0.32
N GLN A 541 19.10 17.34 0.93
CA GLN A 541 19.09 18.24 2.09
C GLN A 541 19.82 17.66 3.31
N LYS A 542 19.74 16.35 3.53
CA LYS A 542 20.33 15.68 4.69
C LYS A 542 21.81 15.40 4.50
N TYR A 543 22.22 14.98 3.31
CA TYR A 543 23.56 14.46 3.06
C TYR A 543 24.43 15.39 2.21
N ALA A 544 23.89 16.24 1.33
CA ALA A 544 24.72 17.05 0.43
C ALA A 544 25.01 18.49 0.92
N ASP A 545 24.48 18.89 2.08
CA ASP A 545 24.62 20.26 2.64
C ASP A 545 24.27 21.37 1.61
N VAL A 546 23.20 21.13 0.84
CA VAL A 546 22.78 22.05 -0.22
C VAL A 546 22.17 23.30 0.40
N PRO A 547 22.53 24.52 -0.05
CA PRO A 547 21.88 25.74 0.41
C PRO A 547 20.37 25.62 0.23
N THR A 548 19.65 25.65 1.34
CA THR A 548 18.21 25.45 1.39
C THR A 548 17.55 26.68 1.99
N PHE A 549 16.85 27.44 1.15
CA PHE A 549 16.07 28.60 1.55
C PHE A 549 14.66 28.16 1.89
N ARG A 550 14.18 28.51 3.09
CA ARG A 550 12.92 27.98 3.63
C ARG A 550 11.83 29.05 3.63
N LEU A 551 10.63 28.67 3.20
CA LEU A 551 9.39 29.42 3.39
C LEU A 551 8.47 28.61 4.30
N SER A 552 8.16 29.12 5.47
CA SER A 552 7.39 28.45 6.51
C SER A 552 6.08 29.18 6.86
N GLU A 553 5.96 30.46 6.50
CA GLU A 553 4.78 31.25 6.79
C GLU A 553 3.63 30.92 5.83
N ILE A 554 2.66 30.14 6.31
CA ILE A 554 1.48 29.73 5.53
C ILE A 554 0.53 30.92 5.34
N ARG A 555 0.15 31.22 4.10
CA ARG A 555 -0.69 32.37 3.75
C ARG A 555 -2.02 31.99 3.07
N ARG A 556 -2.24 30.70 2.80
CA ARG A 556 -3.40 30.20 2.02
C ARG A 556 -4.73 30.28 2.77
N GLN A 557 -4.78 29.83 4.03
CA GLN A 557 -6.01 29.84 4.82
C GLN A 557 -6.37 31.27 5.20
N ARG A 558 -7.65 31.67 5.04
CA ARG A 558 -8.13 33.00 5.45
C ARG A 558 -8.25 33.13 6.96
N ASP A 559 -8.87 32.14 7.60
CA ASP A 559 -9.03 32.09 9.06
C ASP A 559 -7.69 31.77 9.76
N PRO A 560 -7.21 32.64 10.68
CA PRO A 560 -5.99 32.42 11.44
C PRO A 560 -5.95 31.12 12.24
N ALA A 561 -7.07 30.67 12.78
CA ALA A 561 -7.14 29.45 13.60
C ALA A 561 -6.99 28.19 12.73
N TYR A 562 -7.59 28.17 11.54
CA TYR A 562 -7.33 27.11 10.55
C TYR A 562 -5.88 27.12 10.09
N ARG A 563 -5.32 28.30 9.80
CA ARG A 563 -3.91 28.47 9.43
C ARG A 563 -2.98 27.90 10.51
N ALA A 564 -3.26 28.18 11.78
CA ALA A 564 -2.49 27.65 12.90
C ALA A 564 -2.55 26.11 12.99
N ALA A 565 -3.73 25.52 12.79
CA ALA A 565 -3.91 24.06 12.79
C ALA A 565 -3.14 23.38 11.63
N VAL A 566 -3.17 23.96 10.42
CA VAL A 566 -2.36 23.47 9.29
C VAL A 566 -0.87 23.66 9.56
N GLY A 567 -0.46 24.77 10.20
CA GLY A 567 0.93 24.98 10.63
C GLY A 567 1.43 23.95 11.64
N MET A 568 0.55 23.43 12.51
CA MET A 568 0.89 22.30 13.41
C MET A 568 1.17 21.03 12.60
N LEU A 569 0.35 20.70 11.60
CA LEU A 569 0.63 19.58 10.68
C LEU A 569 1.97 19.76 9.96
N ALA A 570 2.25 20.97 9.47
CA ALA A 570 3.51 21.29 8.78
C ALA A 570 4.76 21.12 9.68
N ARG A 571 4.60 21.18 11.00
CA ARG A 571 5.67 20.92 11.98
C ARG A 571 5.67 19.47 12.49
N GLY A 572 4.80 18.61 11.98
CA GLY A 572 4.64 17.22 12.41
C GLY A 572 3.81 17.03 13.67
N ASP A 573 3.22 18.10 14.24
CA ASP A 573 2.33 18.01 15.39
C ASP A 573 0.89 17.64 14.96
N ALA A 574 0.71 16.40 14.53
CA ALA A 574 -0.60 15.88 14.13
C ALA A 574 -1.60 15.84 15.28
N ARG A 575 -1.13 15.62 16.52
CA ARG A 575 -2.02 15.52 17.69
C ARG A 575 -2.58 16.89 18.06
N GLY A 576 -1.71 17.91 18.11
CA GLY A 576 -2.12 19.29 18.34
C GLY A 576 -3.01 19.81 17.21
N ALA A 577 -2.66 19.52 15.96
CA ALA A 577 -3.50 19.88 14.81
C ALA A 577 -4.89 19.26 14.88
N PHE A 578 -4.99 17.96 15.18
CA PHE A 578 -6.28 17.28 15.32
C PHE A 578 -7.13 17.91 16.43
N ALA A 579 -6.53 18.19 17.59
CA ALA A 579 -7.21 18.87 18.69
C ALA A 579 -7.66 20.30 18.31
N ALA A 580 -6.87 21.03 17.51
CA ALA A 580 -7.27 22.33 16.98
C ALA A 580 -8.47 22.20 16.02
N PHE A 581 -8.48 21.22 15.12
CA PHE A 581 -9.63 20.96 14.26
C PHE A 581 -10.87 20.52 15.04
N GLU A 582 -10.72 19.79 16.15
CA GLU A 582 -11.83 19.47 17.04
C GLU A 582 -12.43 20.73 17.68
N ARG A 583 -11.59 21.65 18.19
CA ARG A 583 -12.05 22.94 18.75
C ARG A 583 -12.75 23.82 17.71
N LEU A 584 -12.29 23.77 16.46
CA LEU A 584 -12.93 24.46 15.33
C LEU A 584 -14.24 23.80 14.87
N GLY A 585 -14.61 22.65 15.46
CA GLY A 585 -15.80 21.89 15.06
C GLY A 585 -15.67 21.20 13.70
N ALA A 586 -14.46 21.15 13.12
CA ALA A 586 -14.17 20.57 11.81
C ALA A 586 -14.23 19.04 11.82
N VAL A 587 -13.94 18.40 12.96
CA VAL A 587 -13.99 16.93 13.09
C VAL A 587 -15.41 16.45 13.39
N LYS A 588 -15.97 15.61 12.50
CA LYS A 588 -17.29 15.00 12.62
C LYS A 588 -17.15 13.48 12.72
N ALA A 589 -17.40 12.95 13.91
CA ALA A 589 -17.40 11.51 14.14
C ALA A 589 -18.79 10.93 13.87
N MET A 590 -18.85 9.87 13.08
CA MET A 590 -20.08 9.20 12.68
C MET A 590 -20.09 7.76 13.17
N ARG A 591 -21.26 7.28 13.54
CA ARG A 591 -21.46 5.91 14.05
C ARG A 591 -21.12 4.80 13.06
N SER A 592 -21.08 5.10 11.76
CA SER A 592 -20.83 4.12 10.70
C SER A 592 -20.35 4.78 9.40
N ALA A 593 -19.72 4.00 8.53
CA ALA A 593 -19.26 4.47 7.22
C ALA A 593 -20.40 4.99 6.32
N PRO A 594 -21.58 4.34 6.22
CA PRO A 594 -22.72 4.92 5.50
C PRO A 594 -23.17 6.28 6.06
N ALA A 595 -23.21 6.44 7.38
CA ALA A 595 -23.56 7.73 7.99
C ALA A 595 -22.52 8.81 7.68
N LEU A 596 -21.23 8.43 7.68
CA LEU A 596 -20.11 9.26 7.27
C LEU A 596 -20.29 9.79 5.84
N PHE A 597 -20.44 8.90 4.86
CA PHE A 597 -20.54 9.29 3.46
C PHE A 597 -21.79 10.12 3.16
N ASN A 598 -22.92 9.79 3.79
CA ASN A 598 -24.15 10.58 3.64
C ASN A 598 -24.00 12.02 4.15
N ALA A 599 -23.40 12.20 5.33
CA ALA A 599 -23.19 13.53 5.88
C ALA A 599 -22.13 14.34 5.11
N ALA A 600 -21.07 13.68 4.67
CA ALA A 600 -20.07 14.29 3.81
C ALA A 600 -20.67 14.71 2.46
N ALA A 601 -21.55 13.90 1.87
CA ALA A 601 -22.21 14.23 0.62
C ALA A 601 -23.18 15.42 0.77
N ASN A 602 -23.91 15.50 1.88
CA ASN A 602 -24.72 16.69 2.22
C ASN A 602 -23.86 17.95 2.33
N GLU A 603 -22.66 17.85 2.93
CA GLU A 603 -21.74 18.97 3.01
C GLU A 603 -21.22 19.41 1.65
N TYR A 604 -20.85 18.45 0.82
CA TYR A 604 -20.38 18.70 -0.53
C TYR A 604 -21.46 19.42 -1.34
N LEU A 605 -22.70 18.92 -1.33
CA LEU A 605 -23.83 19.52 -2.03
C LEU A 605 -24.05 20.98 -1.60
N ARG A 606 -24.09 21.24 -0.28
CA ARG A 606 -24.25 22.61 0.25
C ARG A 606 -23.14 23.55 -0.22
N THR A 607 -21.90 23.07 -0.29
CA THR A 607 -20.76 23.86 -0.77
C THR A 607 -20.89 24.21 -2.24
N ILE A 608 -21.31 23.25 -3.08
CA ILE A 608 -21.49 23.54 -4.51
C ILE A 608 -22.67 24.48 -4.72
N GLN A 609 -23.76 24.33 -3.95
CA GLN A 609 -24.92 25.22 -4.01
C GLN A 609 -24.61 26.66 -3.54
N SER A 610 -23.61 26.87 -2.69
CA SER A 610 -23.14 28.22 -2.32
C SER A 610 -22.23 28.86 -3.39
N GLY A 611 -21.94 28.16 -4.49
CA GLY A 611 -21.04 28.63 -5.55
C GLY A 611 -19.55 28.48 -5.20
N GLU A 612 -19.22 27.85 -4.07
CA GLU A 612 -17.83 27.65 -3.64
C GLU A 612 -17.25 26.34 -4.22
N THR A 613 -15.95 26.32 -4.46
CA THR A 613 -15.27 25.09 -4.91
C THR A 613 -15.06 24.10 -3.76
N CYS A 614 -15.35 22.82 -4.01
CA CYS A 614 -15.21 21.74 -3.02
C CYS A 614 -14.29 20.62 -3.51
N LEU A 615 -13.44 20.09 -2.62
CA LEU A 615 -12.63 18.91 -2.89
C LEU A 615 -12.76 17.90 -1.75
N ALA A 616 -13.26 16.71 -2.08
CA ALA A 616 -13.26 15.58 -1.16
C ALA A 616 -12.02 14.70 -1.37
N ILE A 617 -11.40 14.28 -0.27
CA ILE A 617 -10.15 13.50 -0.26
C ILE A 617 -10.30 12.29 0.66
N SER A 618 -9.93 11.11 0.16
CA SER A 618 -9.73 9.89 0.97
C SER A 618 -8.40 9.23 0.64
N PRO A 619 -7.73 8.54 1.59
CA PRO A 619 -6.55 7.73 1.30
C PRO A 619 -6.80 6.57 0.33
N VAL A 620 -8.04 6.07 0.24
CA VAL A 620 -8.35 4.81 -0.47
C VAL A 620 -9.50 4.97 -1.48
N TRP A 621 -9.41 4.23 -2.59
CA TRP A 621 -10.40 4.28 -3.67
C TRP A 621 -11.77 3.69 -3.30
N SER A 622 -11.82 2.70 -2.41
CA SER A 622 -13.08 2.12 -1.93
C SER A 622 -13.99 3.19 -1.32
N GLU A 623 -13.46 4.01 -0.42
CA GLU A 623 -14.20 5.12 0.19
C GLU A 623 -14.56 6.22 -0.80
N ILE A 624 -13.69 6.52 -1.77
CA ILE A 624 -13.99 7.46 -2.87
C ILE A 624 -15.21 6.98 -3.65
N HIS A 625 -15.29 5.69 -3.99
CA HIS A 625 -16.42 5.12 -4.70
C HIS A 625 -17.71 5.16 -3.85
N SER A 626 -17.65 4.79 -2.56
CA SER A 626 -18.81 4.87 -1.66
C SER A 626 -19.33 6.29 -1.48
N PHE A 627 -18.43 7.26 -1.30
CA PHE A 627 -18.79 8.68 -1.26
C PHE A 627 -19.39 9.16 -2.58
N THR A 628 -18.75 8.80 -3.70
CA THR A 628 -19.20 9.15 -5.06
C THR A 628 -20.64 8.70 -5.30
N GLN A 629 -20.99 7.48 -4.91
CA GLN A 629 -22.36 6.98 -5.02
C GLN A 629 -23.34 7.84 -4.21
N CYS A 630 -22.98 8.20 -2.98
CA CYS A 630 -23.82 9.03 -2.10
C CYS A 630 -24.03 10.45 -2.62
N ILE A 631 -22.99 11.07 -3.20
CA ILE A 631 -23.08 12.44 -3.72
C ILE A 631 -23.79 12.49 -5.07
N ARG A 632 -23.57 11.54 -5.98
CA ARG A 632 -24.28 11.50 -7.28
C ARG A 632 -25.79 11.44 -7.10
N HIS A 633 -26.28 10.57 -6.22
CA HIS A 633 -27.72 10.47 -5.93
C HIS A 633 -28.30 11.82 -5.44
N ARG A 634 -27.55 12.57 -4.65
CA ARG A 634 -27.97 13.89 -4.15
C ARG A 634 -27.92 14.97 -5.22
N LEU A 635 -26.91 14.94 -6.08
CA LEU A 635 -26.80 15.86 -7.21
C LEU A 635 -27.94 15.62 -8.22
N GLN A 636 -28.33 14.36 -8.44
CA GLN A 636 -29.51 14.01 -9.25
C GLN A 636 -30.79 14.54 -8.63
N ALA A 637 -31.00 14.26 -7.34
CA ALA A 637 -32.18 14.75 -6.61
C ALA A 637 -32.26 16.29 -6.57
N ALA A 638 -31.12 16.97 -6.58
CA ALA A 638 -31.03 18.43 -6.64
C ALA A 638 -31.07 19.01 -8.07
N GLY A 639 -31.19 18.17 -9.11
CA GLY A 639 -31.19 18.59 -10.50
C GLY A 639 -29.86 19.16 -11.02
N LEU A 640 -28.76 18.97 -10.29
CA LEU A 640 -27.43 19.44 -10.68
C LEU A 640 -26.73 18.51 -11.68
N ILE A 641 -27.12 17.24 -11.71
CA ILE A 641 -26.77 16.29 -12.76
C ILE A 641 -28.05 15.60 -13.28
N GLY A 642 -28.01 15.14 -14.52
CA GLY A 642 -29.17 14.52 -15.20
C GLY A 642 -29.66 13.25 -14.51
N ALA A 643 -30.97 13.01 -14.61
CA ALA A 643 -31.60 11.78 -14.12
C ALA A 643 -31.29 10.56 -15.03
N ASP A 644 -31.11 10.80 -16.33
CA ASP A 644 -30.77 9.75 -17.29
C ASP A 644 -29.30 9.34 -17.18
N GLU A 645 -29.07 8.07 -16.87
CA GLU A 645 -27.73 7.49 -16.79
C GLU A 645 -27.41 6.65 -18.01
N ARG A 646 -26.22 6.87 -18.59
CA ARG A 646 -25.60 5.99 -19.58
C ARG A 646 -24.51 5.17 -18.90
N ARG A 647 -24.55 3.86 -19.09
CA ARG A 647 -23.48 2.95 -18.65
C ARG A 647 -22.33 3.00 -19.63
N VAL A 648 -21.12 3.29 -19.12
CA VAL A 648 -19.92 3.41 -19.93
C VAL A 648 -18.79 2.63 -19.26
N ASN A 649 -18.03 1.89 -20.04
CA ASN A 649 -16.87 1.19 -19.54
C ASN A 649 -15.73 2.14 -19.20
N SER A 650 -15.05 1.85 -18.10
CA SER A 650 -13.87 2.56 -17.62
C SER A 650 -12.77 1.56 -17.30
N ILE A 651 -11.53 1.88 -17.66
CA ILE A 651 -10.36 1.07 -17.35
C ILE A 651 -9.75 1.58 -16.04
N LEU A 652 -9.83 0.76 -14.99
CA LEU A 652 -9.20 1.02 -13.70
C LEU A 652 -7.81 0.37 -13.66
N PRO A 653 -6.71 1.12 -13.57
CA PRO A 653 -5.37 0.56 -13.58
C PRO A 653 -5.07 -0.24 -12.31
N LEU A 654 -4.43 -1.39 -12.49
CA LEU A 654 -4.00 -2.28 -11.41
C LEU A 654 -2.73 -1.78 -10.70
N LYS A 655 -2.05 -0.77 -11.26
CA LYS A 655 -0.80 -0.19 -10.72
C LYS A 655 0.29 -1.24 -10.49
N TRP A 656 0.48 -2.13 -11.45
CA TRP A 656 1.56 -3.11 -11.41
C TRP A 656 2.93 -2.47 -11.61
N THR A 657 3.96 -3.06 -10.99
CA THR A 657 5.36 -2.73 -11.30
C THR A 657 5.75 -3.26 -12.67
N ARG A 658 6.90 -2.84 -13.21
CA ARG A 658 7.46 -3.39 -14.44
C ARG A 658 7.62 -4.90 -14.36
N GLU A 659 8.17 -5.39 -13.25
CA GLU A 659 8.34 -6.82 -13.01
C GLU A 659 7.01 -7.59 -12.86
N GLN A 660 5.99 -6.97 -12.28
CA GLN A 660 4.65 -7.59 -12.25
C GLN A 660 4.04 -7.70 -13.66
N ARG A 661 4.20 -6.67 -14.50
CA ARG A 661 3.76 -6.72 -15.90
C ARG A 661 4.52 -7.77 -16.71
N ARG A 662 5.80 -8.00 -16.44
CA ARG A 662 6.60 -9.01 -17.14
C ARG A 662 6.07 -10.44 -16.97
N ARG A 663 5.54 -10.77 -15.80
CA ARG A 663 5.15 -12.14 -15.43
C ARG A 663 3.76 -12.50 -15.95
N VAL A 664 3.69 -13.37 -16.96
CA VAL A 664 2.43 -13.83 -17.56
C VAL A 664 1.44 -14.44 -16.55
N GLY A 665 1.94 -15.11 -15.51
CA GLY A 665 1.09 -15.70 -14.47
C GLY A 665 0.32 -14.69 -13.60
N ASN A 666 0.62 -13.39 -13.70
CA ASN A 666 -0.16 -12.36 -13.01
C ASN A 666 -1.46 -12.01 -13.74
N TYR A 667 -1.52 -12.22 -15.06
CA TYR A 667 -2.65 -11.80 -15.91
C TYR A 667 -3.84 -12.75 -15.78
N ARG A 668 -5.02 -12.17 -15.95
CA ARG A 668 -6.29 -12.90 -15.97
C ARG A 668 -7.05 -12.61 -17.26
N PRO A 669 -7.81 -13.59 -17.77
CA PRO A 669 -8.83 -13.30 -18.77
C PRO A 669 -9.73 -12.14 -18.30
N GLY A 670 -9.88 -11.13 -19.14
CA GLY A 670 -10.62 -9.90 -18.83
C GLY A 670 -9.75 -8.69 -18.50
N ASP A 671 -8.47 -8.88 -18.12
CA ASP A 671 -7.53 -7.78 -17.95
C ASP A 671 -7.35 -7.01 -19.28
N VAL A 672 -7.14 -5.70 -19.20
CA VAL A 672 -7.00 -4.82 -20.35
C VAL A 672 -5.58 -4.24 -20.37
N LEU A 673 -4.91 -4.38 -21.51
CA LEU A 673 -3.63 -3.75 -21.80
C LEU A 673 -3.89 -2.46 -22.58
N THR A 674 -3.33 -1.33 -22.14
CA THR A 674 -3.39 -0.05 -22.87
C THR A 674 -1.98 0.42 -23.21
N PHE A 675 -1.68 0.59 -24.51
CA PHE A 675 -0.32 0.87 -24.99
C PHE A 675 -0.01 2.37 -25.00
N HIS A 676 1.14 2.78 -24.46
CA HIS A 676 1.58 4.19 -24.47
C HIS A 676 2.50 4.54 -25.64
N ARG A 677 3.07 3.52 -26.28
CA ARG A 677 3.91 3.58 -27.47
C ARG A 677 3.57 2.39 -28.36
N ASN A 678 3.97 2.43 -29.63
CA ASN A 678 3.86 1.27 -30.50
C ASN A 678 4.66 0.11 -29.90
N CYS A 679 4.03 -1.07 -29.78
CA CYS A 679 4.61 -2.27 -29.17
C CYS A 679 4.32 -3.47 -30.08
N GLY A 680 5.26 -3.79 -30.98
CA GLY A 680 5.00 -4.77 -32.03
C GLY A 680 3.90 -4.29 -32.97
N ASP A 681 2.88 -5.13 -33.18
CA ASP A 681 1.73 -4.82 -34.04
C ASP A 681 0.70 -3.89 -33.37
N PHE A 682 0.85 -3.62 -32.08
CA PHE A 682 -0.06 -2.76 -31.32
C PHE A 682 0.37 -1.30 -31.39
N THR A 683 -0.59 -0.43 -31.66
CA THR A 683 -0.35 1.01 -31.84
C THR A 683 -0.51 1.79 -30.54
N ARG A 684 0.10 2.97 -30.46
CA ARG A 684 -0.07 3.88 -29.32
C ARG A 684 -1.56 4.19 -29.09
N GLN A 685 -2.00 4.12 -27.83
CA GLN A 685 -3.37 4.31 -27.32
C GLN A 685 -4.37 3.19 -27.62
N GLU A 686 -3.94 2.16 -28.34
CA GLU A 686 -4.74 0.95 -28.49
C GLU A 686 -4.94 0.25 -27.14
N SER A 687 -6.13 -0.35 -26.96
CA SER A 687 -6.43 -1.19 -25.81
C SER A 687 -6.92 -2.56 -26.25
N VAL A 688 -6.34 -3.61 -25.66
CA VAL A 688 -6.65 -5.01 -25.98
C VAL A 688 -6.96 -5.79 -24.71
N ARG A 689 -7.79 -6.83 -24.82
CA ARG A 689 -8.21 -7.65 -23.67
C ARG A 689 -7.43 -8.95 -23.61
N VAL A 690 -6.88 -9.31 -22.47
CA VAL A 690 -6.31 -10.64 -22.23
C VAL A 690 -7.44 -11.67 -22.23
N VAL A 691 -7.29 -12.74 -23.02
CA VAL A 691 -8.25 -13.86 -23.07
C VAL A 691 -7.63 -15.18 -22.60
N GLY A 692 -6.30 -15.26 -22.56
CA GLY A 692 -5.60 -16.45 -22.09
C GLY A 692 -4.09 -16.25 -22.03
N VAL A 693 -3.40 -17.30 -21.61
CA VAL A 693 -1.95 -17.39 -21.56
C VAL A 693 -1.55 -18.66 -22.30
N GLU A 694 -0.54 -18.57 -23.17
CA GLU A 694 0.02 -19.68 -23.93
C GLU A 694 1.55 -19.64 -23.75
N GLY A 695 2.08 -20.56 -22.95
CA GLY A 695 3.51 -20.55 -22.59
C GLY A 695 3.91 -19.26 -21.86
N ASP A 696 4.88 -18.55 -22.42
CA ASP A 696 5.40 -17.26 -21.93
C ASP A 696 4.72 -16.04 -22.57
N LYS A 697 3.62 -16.24 -23.30
CA LYS A 697 2.90 -15.17 -24.02
C LYS A 697 1.45 -15.07 -23.58
N LEU A 698 0.91 -13.85 -23.69
CA LEU A 698 -0.51 -13.58 -23.53
C LEU A 698 -1.22 -13.77 -24.87
N ILE A 699 -2.43 -14.32 -24.82
CA ILE A 699 -3.37 -14.23 -25.93
C ILE A 699 -4.27 -13.05 -25.64
N VAL A 700 -4.26 -12.06 -26.53
CA VAL A 700 -5.03 -10.83 -26.41
C VAL A 700 -6.02 -10.71 -27.56
N GLN A 701 -7.13 -10.03 -27.32
CA GLN A 701 -8.20 -9.79 -28.27
C GLN A 701 -8.35 -8.28 -28.50
N THR A 702 -8.30 -7.86 -29.76
CA THR A 702 -8.49 -6.46 -30.18
C THR A 702 -9.98 -6.07 -30.17
N ALA A 703 -10.27 -4.79 -30.40
CA ALA A 703 -11.64 -4.30 -30.52
C ALA A 703 -12.40 -4.93 -31.70
N GLU A 704 -11.69 -5.30 -32.77
CA GLU A 704 -12.21 -6.00 -33.96
C GLU A 704 -12.35 -7.52 -33.73
N ASN A 705 -12.24 -8.00 -32.48
CA ASN A 705 -12.29 -9.41 -32.10
C ASN A 705 -11.19 -10.30 -32.71
N THR A 706 -10.07 -9.71 -33.14
CA THR A 706 -8.92 -10.47 -33.63
C THR A 706 -8.06 -10.93 -32.45
N ARG A 707 -7.65 -12.21 -32.44
CA ARG A 707 -6.75 -12.77 -31.42
C ARG A 707 -5.30 -12.69 -31.86
N GLN A 708 -4.44 -12.18 -30.99
CA GLN A 708 -3.01 -12.01 -31.25
C GLN A 708 -2.18 -12.43 -30.04
N ARG A 709 -0.92 -12.78 -30.27
CA ARG A 709 0.04 -13.10 -29.21
C ARG A 709 0.78 -11.84 -28.79
N PHE A 710 0.89 -11.61 -27.48
CA PHE A 710 1.66 -10.51 -26.91
C PHE A 710 2.65 -11.03 -25.87
N ASP A 711 3.91 -10.61 -26.00
CA ASP A 711 4.98 -10.94 -25.05
C ASP A 711 5.17 -9.74 -24.08
N PRO A 712 4.66 -9.83 -22.85
CA PRO A 712 4.81 -8.76 -21.87
C PRO A 712 6.23 -8.71 -21.26
N GLY A 713 7.08 -9.71 -21.54
CA GLY A 713 8.48 -9.73 -21.15
C GLY A 713 9.37 -8.90 -22.06
N ARG A 714 9.02 -8.80 -23.35
CA ARG A 714 9.75 -8.01 -24.35
C ARG A 714 9.43 -6.51 -24.29
N TRP A 715 8.19 -6.16 -23.94
CA TRP A 715 7.70 -4.78 -23.97
C TRP A 715 7.40 -4.25 -22.56
N SER A 716 7.57 -2.95 -22.35
CA SER A 716 7.28 -2.30 -21.05
C SER A 716 6.39 -1.07 -21.15
N SER A 717 6.08 -0.62 -22.37
CA SER A 717 5.36 0.62 -22.66
C SER A 717 3.84 0.43 -22.74
N PHE A 718 3.27 -0.26 -21.76
CA PHE A 718 1.82 -0.46 -21.63
C PHE A 718 1.38 -0.49 -20.17
N GLU A 719 0.13 -0.14 -19.90
CA GLU A 719 -0.50 -0.26 -18.59
C GLU A 719 -1.48 -1.43 -18.56
N VAL A 720 -1.68 -1.99 -17.36
CA VAL A 720 -2.66 -3.06 -17.13
C VAL A 720 -3.77 -2.52 -16.23
N GLY A 721 -5.01 -2.74 -16.64
CA GLY A 721 -6.18 -2.36 -15.89
C GLY A 721 -7.30 -3.38 -15.98
N THR A 722 -8.31 -3.20 -15.15
CA THR A 722 -9.56 -3.96 -15.21
C THR A 722 -10.66 -3.06 -15.71
N GLU A 723 -11.48 -3.57 -16.60
CA GLU A 723 -12.67 -2.85 -17.06
C GLU A 723 -13.75 -2.87 -15.97
N LYS A 724 -14.37 -1.72 -15.74
CA LYS A 724 -15.50 -1.54 -14.84
C LYS A 724 -16.52 -0.65 -15.51
N GLU A 725 -17.75 -1.12 -15.58
CA GLU A 725 -18.87 -0.30 -16.02
C GLU A 725 -19.22 0.74 -14.95
N ILE A 726 -19.30 2.00 -15.35
CA ILE A 726 -19.69 3.10 -14.47
C ILE A 726 -20.89 3.86 -15.04
N PRO A 727 -21.87 4.26 -14.20
CA PRO A 727 -22.96 5.12 -14.64
C PRO A 727 -22.50 6.57 -14.79
N LEU A 728 -22.84 7.20 -15.92
CA LEU A 728 -22.56 8.60 -16.22
C LEU A 728 -23.85 9.33 -16.59
N ALA A 729 -23.98 10.58 -16.18
CA ALA A 729 -25.09 11.46 -16.53
C ALA A 729 -24.58 12.81 -17.04
N LYS A 730 -25.43 13.60 -17.69
CA LYS A 730 -25.13 15.00 -18.02
C LYS A 730 -24.79 15.76 -16.73
N GLY A 731 -23.72 16.56 -16.74
CA GLY A 731 -23.22 17.28 -15.57
C GLY A 731 -22.32 16.47 -14.65
N ASP A 732 -22.12 15.15 -14.90
CA ASP A 732 -21.20 14.38 -14.08
C ASP A 732 -19.77 14.91 -14.21
N ARG A 733 -19.05 14.96 -13.09
CA ARG A 733 -17.62 15.24 -13.08
C ARG A 733 -16.81 13.97 -13.29
N LEU A 734 -15.81 14.04 -14.16
CA LEU A 734 -14.85 12.97 -14.40
C LEU A 734 -13.44 13.39 -13.99
N LEU A 735 -12.68 12.43 -13.46
CA LEU A 735 -11.24 12.50 -13.26
C LEU A 735 -10.56 11.70 -14.37
N LEU A 736 -9.82 12.38 -15.24
CA LEU A 736 -9.05 11.75 -16.31
C LEU A 736 -7.81 11.06 -15.73
N ARG A 737 -7.46 9.88 -16.26
CA ARG A 737 -6.40 9.01 -15.72
C ARG A 737 -5.26 8.71 -16.69
N ALA A 738 -5.27 9.34 -17.85
CA ALA A 738 -4.24 9.16 -18.87
C ALA A 738 -4.00 10.45 -19.66
N ASN A 739 -2.83 10.53 -20.30
CA ASN A 739 -2.44 11.65 -21.15
C ASN A 739 -2.65 11.31 -22.63
N VAL A 740 -3.40 12.15 -23.35
CA VAL A 740 -3.64 12.06 -24.80
C VAL A 740 -3.46 13.45 -25.40
N ALA A 741 -2.23 13.75 -25.85
CA ALA A 741 -1.85 15.08 -26.31
C ALA A 741 -2.70 15.57 -27.50
N ALA A 742 -3.04 14.68 -28.45
CA ALA A 742 -3.84 15.02 -29.63
C ALA A 742 -5.26 15.51 -29.30
N HIS A 743 -5.78 15.18 -28.11
CA HIS A 743 -7.11 15.59 -27.63
C HIS A 743 -7.03 16.52 -26.42
N ASP A 744 -5.83 17.02 -26.08
CA ASP A 744 -5.57 17.81 -24.88
C ASP A 744 -6.11 17.19 -23.58
N LEU A 745 -6.01 15.86 -23.45
CA LEU A 745 -6.43 15.15 -22.24
C LEU A 745 -5.23 14.87 -21.35
N ARG A 746 -5.34 15.17 -20.06
CA ARG A 746 -4.22 15.07 -19.11
C ARG A 746 -4.65 14.29 -17.86
N ASN A 747 -3.77 13.42 -17.39
CA ASN A 747 -3.98 12.67 -16.17
C ASN A 747 -4.06 13.62 -14.97
N GLY A 748 -5.14 13.51 -14.20
CA GLY A 748 -5.42 14.35 -13.03
C GLY A 748 -6.40 15.50 -13.28
N ASP A 749 -6.77 15.74 -14.54
CA ASP A 749 -7.77 16.75 -14.92
C ASP A 749 -9.16 16.37 -14.40
N LEU A 750 -9.88 17.37 -13.91
CA LEU A 750 -11.29 17.28 -13.58
C LEU A 750 -12.09 17.95 -14.69
N VAL A 751 -12.96 17.20 -15.35
CA VAL A 751 -13.81 17.67 -16.45
C VAL A 751 -15.28 17.42 -16.13
N GLU A 752 -16.18 18.16 -16.76
CA GLU A 752 -17.62 18.02 -16.55
C GLU A 752 -18.32 17.67 -17.86
N ILE A 753 -19.20 16.66 -17.82
CA ILE A 753 -19.94 16.19 -18.99
C ILE A 753 -21.01 17.20 -19.37
N GLU A 754 -21.01 17.64 -20.62
CA GLU A 754 -22.06 18.49 -21.19
C GLU A 754 -23.13 17.68 -21.91
N ALA A 755 -22.72 16.73 -22.75
CA ALA A 755 -23.63 15.90 -23.53
C ALA A 755 -22.98 14.58 -23.96
N PHE A 756 -23.83 13.61 -24.34
CA PHE A 756 -23.41 12.38 -25.00
C PHE A 756 -23.78 12.46 -26.47
N GLU A 757 -22.81 12.30 -27.36
CA GLU A 757 -23.02 12.29 -28.81
C GLU A 757 -23.39 10.87 -29.31
N ARG A 758 -23.94 10.78 -30.54
CA ARG A 758 -24.50 9.53 -31.10
C ARG A 758 -23.46 8.44 -31.35
N ASP A 759 -22.21 8.83 -31.60
CA ASP A 759 -21.06 7.97 -31.86
C ASP A 759 -20.31 7.51 -30.59
N GLY A 760 -20.83 7.87 -29.40
CA GLY A 760 -20.20 7.53 -28.13
C GLY A 760 -19.12 8.51 -27.67
N ILE A 761 -18.93 9.63 -28.39
CA ILE A 761 -18.16 10.77 -27.91
C ILE A 761 -18.86 11.42 -26.71
N ILE A 762 -18.08 11.86 -25.74
CA ILE A 762 -18.56 12.64 -24.59
C ILE A 762 -18.08 14.07 -24.75
N ALA A 763 -19.01 15.00 -24.96
CA ALA A 763 -18.72 16.43 -25.00
C ALA A 763 -18.53 16.96 -23.57
N LEU A 764 -17.48 17.75 -23.36
CA LEU A 764 -17.15 18.35 -22.08
C LEU A 764 -17.48 19.83 -22.07
N ARG A 765 -17.88 20.35 -20.92
CA ARG A 765 -18.26 21.78 -20.75
C ARG A 765 -17.13 22.76 -21.04
N ASP A 766 -15.89 22.32 -21.02
CA ASP A 766 -14.72 23.14 -21.35
C ASP A 766 -14.40 23.15 -22.86
N GLY A 767 -15.29 22.59 -23.69
CA GLY A 767 -15.16 22.51 -25.14
C GLY A 767 -14.34 21.32 -25.64
N ARG A 768 -13.68 20.56 -24.75
CA ARG A 768 -12.97 19.33 -25.14
C ARG A 768 -13.95 18.20 -25.43
N LYS A 769 -13.49 17.20 -26.18
CA LYS A 769 -14.25 15.97 -26.47
C LYS A 769 -13.46 14.77 -26.00
N LEU A 770 -14.11 13.85 -25.28
CA LEU A 770 -13.55 12.52 -25.00
C LEU A 770 -13.92 11.59 -26.16
N PRO A 771 -12.92 11.08 -26.90
CA PRO A 771 -13.19 10.13 -27.97
C PRO A 771 -13.87 8.86 -27.44
N ALA A 772 -14.69 8.21 -28.28
CA ALA A 772 -15.40 7.00 -27.88
C ALA A 772 -14.47 5.86 -27.41
N TRP A 773 -13.24 5.78 -27.93
CA TRP A 773 -12.24 4.78 -27.51
C TRP A 773 -11.54 5.13 -26.19
N PHE A 774 -11.61 6.38 -25.72
CA PHE A 774 -10.95 6.79 -24.50
C PHE A 774 -11.72 6.27 -23.30
N ARG A 775 -11.12 5.36 -22.51
CA ARG A 775 -11.77 4.69 -21.37
C ARG A 775 -11.02 4.87 -20.04
N GLN A 776 -9.93 5.64 -20.01
CA GLN A 776 -9.10 5.86 -18.81
C GLN A 776 -9.59 7.07 -18.00
N PHE A 777 -10.78 6.97 -17.41
CA PHE A 777 -11.36 7.99 -16.53
C PHE A 777 -12.19 7.36 -15.41
N THR A 778 -12.49 8.10 -14.35
CA THR A 778 -13.44 7.71 -13.30
C THR A 778 -14.24 8.93 -12.84
N HIS A 779 -15.16 8.81 -11.89
CA HIS A 779 -15.86 9.97 -11.34
C HIS A 779 -14.90 10.91 -10.59
N GLY A 780 -15.14 12.22 -10.71
CA GLY A 780 -14.27 13.29 -10.23
C GLY A 780 -14.73 14.00 -8.95
N TYR A 781 -15.64 13.41 -8.17
CA TYR A 781 -16.19 14.03 -6.96
C TYR A 781 -15.28 13.95 -5.73
N ALA A 782 -14.41 12.94 -5.70
CA ALA A 782 -13.39 12.78 -4.67
C ALA A 782 -12.11 12.22 -5.29
N THR A 783 -10.98 12.44 -4.61
CA THR A 783 -9.67 12.01 -5.10
C THR A 783 -8.78 11.52 -3.96
N THR A 784 -7.63 10.97 -4.31
CA THR A 784 -6.58 10.63 -3.33
C THR A 784 -5.73 11.85 -3.01
N SER A 785 -5.09 11.87 -1.85
CA SER A 785 -4.22 12.99 -1.45
C SER A 785 -3.08 13.25 -2.44
N HIS A 786 -2.49 12.19 -3.03
CA HIS A 786 -1.49 12.32 -4.10
C HIS A 786 -2.01 13.10 -5.31
N ALA A 787 -3.22 12.79 -5.78
CA ALA A 787 -3.84 13.46 -6.93
C ALA A 787 -4.42 14.85 -6.58
N ALA A 788 -4.55 15.18 -5.29
CA ALA A 788 -4.91 16.50 -4.79
C ALA A 788 -3.69 17.42 -4.57
N GLN A 789 -2.46 16.89 -4.63
CA GLN A 789 -1.25 17.69 -4.47
C GLN A 789 -1.18 18.79 -5.54
N GLY A 790 -0.73 19.98 -5.14
CA GLY A 790 -0.74 21.19 -5.97
C GLY A 790 -2.10 21.90 -6.09
N LYS A 791 -3.23 21.23 -5.81
CA LYS A 791 -4.57 21.85 -5.96
C LYS A 791 -4.90 22.82 -4.83
N THR A 792 -5.72 23.83 -5.12
CA THR A 792 -6.25 24.78 -4.13
C THR A 792 -7.74 25.05 -4.38
N VAL A 793 -8.58 24.78 -3.38
CA VAL A 793 -10.05 25.01 -3.44
C VAL A 793 -10.54 25.79 -2.23
N ASP A 794 -11.80 26.23 -2.25
CA ASP A 794 -12.40 27.00 -1.16
C ASP A 794 -12.66 26.14 0.07
N ARG A 795 -13.32 24.99 -0.10
CA ARG A 795 -13.64 24.09 1.02
C ARG A 795 -13.19 22.66 0.79
N GLY A 796 -12.87 22.00 1.89
CA GLY A 796 -12.34 20.64 1.90
C GLY A 796 -13.15 19.65 2.72
N ILE A 797 -13.20 18.41 2.22
CA ILE A 797 -13.79 17.28 2.94
C ILE A 797 -12.74 16.16 2.99
N VAL A 798 -12.34 15.74 4.19
CA VAL A 798 -11.46 14.59 4.40
C VAL A 798 -12.30 13.43 4.92
N LEU A 799 -12.22 12.29 4.24
CA LEU A 799 -12.95 11.06 4.56
C LEU A 799 -12.00 10.05 5.21
N LEU A 800 -12.35 9.58 6.40
CA LEU A 800 -11.58 8.60 7.17
C LEU A 800 -12.52 7.56 7.80
N ALA A 801 -13.10 6.69 6.96
CA ALA A 801 -13.74 5.48 7.46
C ALA A 801 -12.67 4.41 7.76
N GLU A 802 -13.06 3.15 7.98
CA GLU A 802 -12.13 2.12 8.46
C GLU A 802 -10.93 1.88 7.52
N ALA A 803 -11.16 1.81 6.21
CA ALA A 803 -10.10 1.56 5.23
C ALA A 803 -9.15 2.77 5.11
N GLY A 804 -9.69 3.99 5.12
CA GLY A 804 -8.94 5.23 5.14
C GLY A 804 -8.15 5.40 6.43
N LEU A 805 -8.73 5.05 7.58
CA LEU A 805 -8.03 5.01 8.86
C LEU A 805 -6.87 4.02 8.86
N ALA A 806 -6.99 2.88 8.18
CA ALA A 806 -5.89 1.92 8.06
C ALA A 806 -4.75 2.42 7.17
N ALA A 807 -5.03 3.25 6.17
CA ALA A 807 -4.05 3.77 5.21
C ALA A 807 -3.50 5.19 5.50
N ALA A 808 -4.21 6.00 6.29
CA ALA A 808 -3.83 7.40 6.53
C ALA A 808 -2.51 7.56 7.29
N ASN A 809 -1.77 8.61 6.98
CA ASN A 809 -0.49 8.90 7.62
C ASN A 809 -0.28 10.43 7.71
N LEU A 810 0.84 10.86 8.27
CA LEU A 810 1.14 12.27 8.52
C LEU A 810 1.25 13.09 7.22
N LYS A 811 1.95 12.57 6.20
CA LYS A 811 2.10 13.25 4.90
C LYS A 811 0.74 13.41 4.22
N GLN A 812 -0.07 12.34 4.22
CA GLN A 812 -1.45 12.36 3.73
C GLN A 812 -2.31 13.36 4.50
N ALA A 813 -2.20 13.41 5.82
CA ALA A 813 -2.91 14.36 6.67
C ALA A 813 -2.53 15.80 6.28
N TYR A 814 -1.24 16.08 6.18
CA TYR A 814 -0.74 17.42 5.84
C TYR A 814 -1.20 17.86 4.45
N VAL A 815 -1.03 16.99 3.44
CA VAL A 815 -1.47 17.26 2.08
C VAL A 815 -2.97 17.46 2.02
N SER A 816 -3.76 16.62 2.70
CA SER A 816 -5.22 16.66 2.60
C SER A 816 -5.83 17.86 3.30
N ASN A 817 -5.20 18.37 4.37
CA ASN A 817 -5.74 19.50 5.15
C ASN A 817 -5.17 20.86 4.71
N SER A 818 -4.10 20.89 3.92
CA SER A 818 -3.47 22.15 3.51
C SER A 818 -4.08 22.79 2.25
N ARG A 819 -4.91 22.09 1.47
CA ARG A 819 -5.39 22.56 0.13
C ARG A 819 -6.52 23.60 0.17
N PHE A 820 -7.08 23.90 1.34
CA PHE A 820 -8.36 24.59 1.45
C PHE A 820 -8.20 26.04 1.94
N ARG A 821 -8.86 27.00 1.28
CA ARG A 821 -8.74 28.44 1.60
C ARG A 821 -9.64 28.87 2.75
N LEU A 822 -10.90 28.42 2.76
CA LEU A 822 -11.95 28.93 3.63
C LEU A 822 -12.22 28.01 4.82
N SER A 823 -12.40 26.71 4.59
CA SER A 823 -12.72 25.76 5.66
C SER A 823 -12.42 24.32 5.29
N GLN A 824 -12.42 23.45 6.29
CA GLN A 824 -12.29 22.01 6.10
C GLN A 824 -13.15 21.23 7.08
N ARG A 825 -13.59 20.03 6.65
CA ARG A 825 -14.26 19.06 7.52
C ARG A 825 -13.60 17.70 7.44
N ILE A 826 -13.37 17.08 8.58
CA ILE A 826 -12.81 15.74 8.70
C ILE A 826 -13.93 14.83 9.20
N PHE A 827 -14.43 13.98 8.33
CA PHE A 827 -15.43 12.98 8.67
C PHE A 827 -14.75 11.66 8.98
N THR A 828 -15.03 11.08 10.16
CA THR A 828 -14.41 9.82 10.58
C THR A 828 -15.37 8.90 11.32
N THR A 829 -15.14 7.60 11.29
CA THR A 829 -15.89 6.62 12.09
C THR A 829 -15.38 6.50 13.53
N ASP A 830 -14.13 6.89 13.80
CA ASP A 830 -13.54 6.84 15.14
C ASP A 830 -12.51 7.97 15.31
N ARG A 831 -12.79 8.90 16.23
CA ARG A 831 -11.90 10.06 16.51
C ARG A 831 -10.53 9.64 17.01
N ARG A 832 -10.46 8.63 17.87
CA ARG A 832 -9.22 8.18 18.49
C ARG A 832 -8.36 7.48 17.44
N ALA A 833 -8.97 6.64 16.60
CA ALA A 833 -8.29 6.01 15.48
C ALA A 833 -7.82 7.05 14.47
N ALA A 834 -8.63 8.05 14.13
CA ALA A 834 -8.24 9.14 13.23
C ALA A 834 -7.01 9.90 13.74
N ARG A 835 -7.03 10.32 15.02
CA ARG A 835 -5.90 11.00 15.64
C ARG A 835 -4.62 10.16 15.62
N ALA A 836 -4.74 8.84 15.82
CA ALA A 836 -3.58 7.94 15.77
C ALA A 836 -3.08 7.75 14.33
N ALA A 837 -4.00 7.55 13.37
CA ALA A 837 -3.68 7.32 11.96
C ALA A 837 -2.96 8.52 11.34
N LEU A 838 -3.46 9.74 11.56
CA LEU A 838 -2.87 10.98 11.04
C LEU A 838 -1.51 11.32 11.67
N ALA A 839 -1.13 10.66 12.77
CA ALA A 839 0.17 10.81 13.41
C ALA A 839 1.19 9.74 12.99
N ARG A 840 0.82 8.79 12.12
CA ARG A 840 1.75 7.75 11.64
C ARG A 840 2.79 8.37 10.69
N PRO A 841 4.10 8.21 10.95
CA PRO A 841 5.13 8.63 10.02
C PRO A 841 5.02 7.89 8.67
N ASP A 842 5.47 8.54 7.61
CA ASP A 842 5.49 7.99 6.23
C ASP A 842 6.77 8.39 5.49
N ASP A 843 7.82 8.76 6.22
CA ASP A 843 9.12 9.01 5.62
C ASP A 843 9.70 7.67 5.16
N ARG A 844 10.00 7.56 3.87
CA ARG A 844 10.71 6.41 3.33
C ARG A 844 12.15 6.46 3.79
N LYS A 845 12.66 5.33 4.29
CA LYS A 845 14.09 5.18 4.59
C LYS A 845 14.91 5.24 3.29
N LEU A 846 16.00 6.00 3.34
CA LEU A 846 17.01 6.09 2.28
C LEU A 846 18.01 4.94 2.43
N ALA A 847 18.64 4.52 1.34
CA ALA A 847 19.70 3.52 1.42
C ALA A 847 20.91 4.04 2.24
N SER A 848 21.20 5.33 2.13
CA SER A 848 22.23 6.03 2.92
C SER A 848 21.96 5.98 4.43
N GLU A 849 20.69 5.91 4.86
CA GLU A 849 20.32 5.79 6.29
C GLU A 849 20.56 4.39 6.84
N LEU A 850 20.62 3.39 5.96
CA LEU A 850 20.96 2.01 6.30
C LEU A 850 22.48 1.82 6.36
N HIS A 851 23.22 2.46 5.45
CA HIS A 851 24.67 2.35 5.35
C HIS A 851 25.42 3.16 6.42
N GLU A 852 25.04 4.43 6.58
CA GLU A 852 25.54 5.32 7.62
C GLU A 852 24.38 5.65 8.58
N PRO A 853 24.12 4.81 9.59
CA PRO A 853 23.12 5.14 10.59
C PRO A 853 23.50 6.48 11.21
N ALA A 854 22.60 7.46 11.12
CA ALA A 854 22.84 8.79 11.66
C ALA A 854 23.29 8.66 13.13
N PRO A 855 24.23 9.49 13.60
CA PRO A 855 24.58 9.50 15.02
C PRO A 855 23.30 9.65 15.85
N PRO A 856 23.22 9.01 17.03
CA PRO A 856 22.00 8.99 17.83
C PRO A 856 21.48 10.43 18.02
N PRO A 857 20.15 10.64 18.00
CA PRO A 857 19.59 11.96 18.14
C PRO A 857 20.12 12.60 19.43
N LEU A 858 20.63 13.83 19.31
CA LEU A 858 21.11 14.64 20.41
C LEU A 858 20.19 14.47 21.63
N SER A 859 20.79 14.19 22.78
CA SER A 859 20.10 14.05 24.05
C SER A 859 19.20 15.27 24.29
N LEU A 860 18.18 15.11 25.15
CA LEU A 860 17.30 16.24 25.51
C LEU A 860 18.12 17.44 26.04
N ARG A 861 19.26 17.14 26.70
CA ARG A 861 20.22 18.11 27.23
C ARG A 861 20.93 18.90 26.12
N GLU A 862 21.38 18.21 25.06
CA GLU A 862 22.01 18.85 23.89
C GLU A 862 21.00 19.62 23.04
N ARG A 863 19.75 19.13 22.90
CA ARG A 863 18.67 19.86 22.22
C ARG A 863 18.28 21.16 22.94
N LEU A 864 18.34 21.17 24.27
CA LEU A 864 18.14 22.38 25.06
C LEU A 864 19.33 23.33 24.96
N HIS A 865 20.55 22.79 24.90
CA HIS A 865 21.77 23.58 24.71
C HIS A 865 21.81 24.28 23.34
N HIS A 866 21.43 23.58 22.26
CA HIS A 866 21.30 24.18 20.93
C HIS A 866 20.14 25.18 20.81
N ARG A 867 19.09 25.07 21.63
CA ARG A 867 18.04 26.10 21.71
C ARG A 867 18.51 27.37 22.42
N HIS A 868 19.41 27.25 23.41
CA HIS A 868 20.01 28.43 24.05
C HIS A 868 21.00 29.16 23.14
N LEU A 869 21.74 28.45 22.29
CA LEU A 869 22.65 29.08 21.33
C LEU A 869 21.93 29.72 20.12
N ALA A 870 20.67 29.38 19.86
CA ALA A 870 19.84 30.01 18.81
C ALA A 870 18.98 31.18 19.33
N SER A 871 19.10 31.52 20.63
CA SER A 871 18.40 32.65 21.28
C SER A 871 19.35 33.69 21.86
N ALA A 872 20.65 33.56 21.58
CA ALA A 872 21.69 34.58 21.71
C ALA A 872 22.14 34.97 20.29
#